data_AF-A0A0Q5ZSN6-F1
#
_entry.id   AF-A0A0Q5ZSN6-F1
#
_cell.length_a   1.000
_cell.length_b   1.000
_cell.length_c   1.000
_cell.angle_alpha   90.00
_cell.angle_beta   90.00
_cell.angle_gamma   90.00
#
_symmetry.space_group_name_H-M   'P 1'
#
loop_
_entity.id
_entity.type
_entity.pdbx_description
1 polymer ?
#
loop_
_entity_poly.entity_id
_entity_poly.type
_entity_poly.pdbx_seq_one_letter_code
_entity_poly.pdbx_strand_id
1 'polypeptide(L)'
;MSECCKSASVRDQETLSGPATLPQFSLRPGVTFPDWSLVTSQAARDALLAIKDVLQVMAGSKNALDDWSESDRLIDRIRVILIQFYMEQRRAPMVCELAERAALSESTVRRLLEQLRERDLVVLENGKIVGAYPFTDRNTGHHVTLSSGTINAMCAIDALGVGAMTRRDVTVASSCSYCSAPIRITTRGLGRELARVDPEIAVVWQSVRYHGACAAESLCRDTSFFCSVDHLAKWRRERCADEPGIQLRMDEALQMARALFDPILANLDAESSADRESVSRDKPHSIPPFSKAAPETHRYDRPLGRIDGGYDLVAVGAGSAGFSAAITAAEQGARVALVGSGTIGGTCVNVGCVPSKTLIRAAEQLHNTRAAARFAGISAQAAVIDWRATVHQKDTLVAELRQAKYVDLLPAYPNIDFRQGRARLVEDGVEVDGMHLPASKIIIATGARPAIPAISGLEAVPYLTSTTALDLESLPRSLLVVGGGYVGAELAQMFARAGVKVTLVCRSHLLPEAEPEIGAALSRYFEVEGISVIAGVGYREIRNIGEGISLKATRDGRDMTIEADQVLIATGRTPNIEGLGLPECGIATAPKGGIAVDEHMRTTRAGVYAAGDVTGRDQFVYMAAYGARLAAINALRGDRLSYDSRAMPAIVFTDPQVASVGLTEKAARDAGYDVRVATIGLDQVPRALAARDTRGLFKLVSDARTDRLIGAHILAPEGADSIQTATLAIRQGLTVADLVDTIFPYLTTVEGLKLAALSFTKEVSKLSCCAT
;
A
#
# COMPACT_ATOMS: atom_id res chain seq x y z
N MET A 1 -24.29 -66.44 -34.82
CA MET A 1 -24.34 -66.78 -33.38
C MET A 1 -23.77 -65.61 -32.59
N SER A 2 -24.52 -64.66 -32.04
CA SER A 2 -25.92 -64.20 -32.11
C SER A 2 -25.84 -62.77 -31.51
N GLU A 3 -26.26 -61.70 -32.18
CA GLU A 3 -27.61 -61.10 -32.07
C GLU A 3 -28.09 -60.95 -30.62
N CYS A 4 -28.52 -59.80 -30.08
CA CYS A 4 -29.44 -58.74 -30.54
C CYS A 4 -29.35 -57.61 -29.47
N CYS A 5 -29.65 -56.32 -29.65
CA CYS A 5 -30.30 -55.47 -30.66
C CYS A 5 -29.93 -54.00 -30.29
N LYS A 6 -29.34 -53.20 -31.19
CA LYS A 6 -30.00 -52.19 -32.08
C LYS A 6 -30.52 -50.94 -31.33
N SER A 7 -29.83 -49.79 -31.43
CA SER A 7 -29.88 -48.76 -32.49
C SER A 7 -30.92 -47.67 -32.20
N ALA A 8 -30.54 -46.39 -32.17
CA ALA A 8 -30.86 -45.49 -33.28
C ALA A 8 -29.93 -44.25 -33.35
N SER A 9 -29.87 -43.71 -34.56
CA SER A 9 -29.01 -42.69 -35.11
C SER A 9 -29.75 -41.36 -35.35
N VAL A 10 -29.01 -40.24 -35.25
CA VAL A 10 -29.06 -39.03 -36.12
C VAL A 10 -30.28 -38.07 -36.05
N ARG A 11 -29.94 -36.78 -35.78
CA ARG A 11 -30.68 -35.49 -35.99
C ARG A 11 -31.95 -35.32 -35.13
N ASP A 12 -32.22 -34.20 -34.46
CA ASP A 12 -32.21 -32.79 -34.91
C ASP A 12 -31.93 -31.81 -33.76
N GLN A 13 -31.70 -30.54 -34.14
CA GLN A 13 -31.64 -29.36 -33.27
C GLN A 13 -32.88 -29.27 -32.36
N GLU A 14 -32.67 -29.02 -31.07
CA GLU A 14 -33.61 -28.20 -30.28
C GLU A 14 -32.92 -27.64 -29.01
N THR A 15 -33.02 -26.33 -28.87
CA THR A 15 -32.66 -25.51 -27.71
C THR A 15 -33.38 -25.96 -26.43
N LEU A 16 -32.61 -26.24 -25.37
CA LEU A 16 -33.08 -26.28 -23.98
C LEU A 16 -32.09 -25.45 -23.15
N SER A 17 -32.36 -24.16 -22.97
CA SER A 17 -32.95 -23.59 -21.74
C SER A 17 -32.06 -23.83 -20.51
N GLY A 18 -31.29 -22.80 -20.11
CA GLY A 18 -30.64 -22.77 -18.80
C GLY A 18 -31.66 -22.91 -17.67
N PRO A 19 -31.26 -23.54 -16.56
CA PRO A 19 -31.11 -22.79 -15.31
C PRO A 19 -29.93 -23.35 -14.48
N ALA A 20 -29.33 -22.69 -13.50
CA ALA A 20 -29.55 -21.41 -12.84
C ALA A 20 -28.17 -20.77 -12.65
N THR A 21 -28.09 -19.46 -12.57
CA THR A 21 -26.90 -18.76 -12.08
C THR A 21 -26.51 -19.41 -10.75
N LEU A 22 -25.38 -20.11 -10.72
CA LEU A 22 -24.78 -20.54 -9.46
C LEU A 22 -24.53 -19.27 -8.64
N PRO A 23 -24.89 -19.22 -7.35
CA PRO A 23 -24.62 -18.03 -6.56
C PRO A 23 -23.14 -17.71 -6.62
N GLN A 24 -22.81 -16.43 -6.75
CA GLN A 24 -21.45 -15.97 -7.00
C GLN A 24 -20.65 -16.01 -5.68
N PHE A 25 -20.30 -17.21 -5.22
CA PHE A 25 -19.49 -17.39 -4.03
C PHE A 25 -18.04 -17.02 -4.35
N SER A 26 -17.55 -15.96 -3.71
CA SER A 26 -16.13 -15.61 -3.70
C SER A 26 -15.57 -15.97 -2.33
N LEU A 27 -14.73 -17.02 -2.26
CA LEU A 27 -13.86 -17.22 -1.10
C LEU A 27 -12.90 -16.04 -1.05
N ARG A 28 -12.84 -15.32 0.08
CA ARG A 28 -11.63 -14.56 0.39
C ARG A 28 -10.63 -15.51 1.06
N PRO A 29 -9.32 -15.25 0.99
CA PRO A 29 -8.29 -16.12 1.57
C PRO A 29 -8.32 -16.23 3.12
N GLY A 30 -9.46 -16.02 3.78
CA GLY A 30 -9.60 -15.88 5.23
C GLY A 30 -9.09 -17.02 6.09
N VAL A 31 -9.01 -18.24 5.55
CA VAL A 31 -8.37 -19.37 6.27
C VAL A 31 -6.85 -19.27 6.24
N THR A 32 -6.30 -18.63 5.20
CA THR A 32 -4.86 -18.61 4.89
C THR A 32 -4.14 -17.43 5.54
N PHE A 33 -4.88 -16.36 5.89
CA PHE A 33 -4.37 -15.21 6.64
C PHE A 33 -5.42 -14.76 7.67
N PRO A 34 -5.12 -14.85 8.99
CA PRO A 34 -6.03 -14.37 10.02
C PRO A 34 -6.35 -12.88 9.83
N ASP A 35 -7.60 -12.48 10.06
CA ASP A 35 -7.95 -11.06 10.19
C ASP A 35 -7.43 -10.53 11.53
N TRP A 36 -6.19 -10.05 11.52
CA TRP A 36 -5.52 -9.50 12.69
C TRP A 36 -6.24 -8.28 13.30
N SER A 37 -7.11 -7.60 12.54
CA SER A 37 -7.91 -6.49 13.08
C SER A 37 -8.93 -6.97 14.13
N LEU A 38 -9.32 -8.25 14.08
CA LEU A 38 -10.25 -8.85 15.04
C LEU A 38 -9.54 -9.33 16.30
N VAL A 39 -8.20 -9.30 16.35
CA VAL A 39 -7.36 -9.87 17.42
C VAL A 39 -6.80 -8.77 18.33
N THR A 40 -7.48 -8.56 19.44
CA THR A 40 -7.17 -7.57 20.48
C THR A 40 -6.52 -8.17 21.73
N SER A 41 -6.75 -9.45 22.04
CA SER A 41 -6.05 -10.14 23.14
C SER A 41 -4.68 -10.65 22.69
N GLN A 42 -3.70 -10.47 23.57
CA GLN A 42 -2.36 -11.03 23.37
C GLN A 42 -2.39 -12.56 23.32
N ALA A 43 -3.21 -13.23 24.13
CA ALA A 43 -3.30 -14.69 24.14
C ALA A 43 -3.85 -15.24 22.81
N ALA A 44 -4.86 -14.58 22.23
CA ALA A 44 -5.39 -14.93 20.91
C ALA A 44 -4.35 -14.66 19.80
N ARG A 45 -3.57 -13.58 19.91
CA ARG A 45 -2.47 -13.26 18.99
C ARG A 45 -1.36 -14.32 19.05
N ASP A 46 -0.93 -14.69 20.26
CA ASP A 46 0.09 -15.71 20.48
C ASP A 46 -0.38 -17.07 19.95
N ALA A 47 -1.66 -17.41 20.14
CA ALA A 47 -2.26 -18.63 19.61
C ALA A 47 -2.25 -18.70 18.08
N LEU A 48 -2.60 -17.60 17.40
CA LEU A 48 -2.54 -17.51 15.94
C LEU A 48 -1.11 -17.56 15.41
N LEU A 49 -0.17 -16.87 16.07
CA LEU A 49 1.25 -16.91 15.70
C LEU A 49 1.85 -18.30 15.88
N ALA A 50 1.47 -19.03 16.93
CA ALA A 50 1.99 -20.35 17.22
C ALA A 50 1.52 -21.45 16.25
N ILE A 51 0.43 -21.21 15.50
CA ILE A 51 -0.06 -22.10 14.45
C ILE A 51 0.26 -21.59 13.03
N LYS A 52 1.12 -20.57 12.90
CA LYS A 52 1.46 -19.92 11.62
C LYS A 52 1.91 -20.91 10.56
N ASP A 53 2.73 -21.90 10.91
CA ASP A 53 3.22 -22.90 9.96
C ASP A 53 2.08 -23.77 9.40
N VAL A 54 1.06 -24.07 10.22
CA VAL A 54 -0.16 -24.77 9.78
C VAL A 54 -0.94 -23.91 8.81
N LEU A 55 -1.13 -22.62 9.15
CA LEU A 55 -1.79 -21.65 8.27
C LEU A 55 -1.05 -21.49 6.93
N GLN A 56 0.29 -21.54 6.95
CA GLN A 56 1.11 -21.52 5.74
C GLN A 56 0.94 -22.80 4.89
N VAL A 57 0.83 -23.98 5.49
CA VAL A 57 0.53 -25.21 4.74
C VAL A 57 -0.87 -25.16 4.15
N MET A 58 -1.86 -24.66 4.90
CA MET A 58 -3.22 -24.46 4.40
C MET A 58 -3.31 -23.42 3.28
N ALA A 59 -2.41 -22.45 3.27
CA ALA A 59 -2.24 -21.48 2.18
C ALA A 59 -1.61 -22.10 0.92
N GLY A 60 -0.87 -23.20 1.05
CA GLY A 60 -0.07 -23.79 -0.02
C GLY A 60 1.24 -23.02 -0.26
N SER A 61 2.21 -23.67 -0.91
CA SER A 61 3.47 -23.03 -1.30
C SER A 61 3.27 -22.09 -2.49
N LYS A 62 2.77 -20.87 -2.23
CA LYS A 62 2.92 -19.64 -3.04
C LYS A 62 1.97 -18.57 -2.52
N ASN A 63 2.43 -17.32 -2.61
CA ASN A 63 1.70 -16.08 -2.29
C ASN A 63 0.28 -16.07 -2.90
N ALA A 64 -0.70 -16.54 -2.12
CA ALA A 64 -2.10 -16.62 -2.51
C ALA A 64 -2.80 -15.27 -2.34
N LEU A 65 -2.40 -14.26 -3.13
CA LEU A 65 -3.22 -13.08 -3.39
C LEU A 65 -3.15 -12.63 -4.85
N ASP A 66 -2.04 -12.88 -5.57
CA ASP A 66 -1.80 -12.19 -6.84
C ASP A 66 -1.69 -13.09 -8.10
N ASP A 67 -1.81 -14.42 -8.01
CA ASP A 67 -1.82 -15.27 -9.21
C ASP A 67 -2.71 -16.51 -9.07
N TRP A 68 -4.00 -16.36 -9.39
CA TRP A 68 -4.93 -17.49 -9.42
C TRP A 68 -4.88 -18.17 -10.79
N SER A 69 -4.06 -19.21 -10.89
CA SER A 69 -4.10 -20.11 -12.04
C SER A 69 -5.51 -20.72 -12.21
N GLU A 70 -5.88 -21.18 -13.42
CA GLU A 70 -7.14 -21.94 -13.60
C GLU A 70 -7.21 -23.17 -12.67
N SER A 71 -6.07 -23.76 -12.32
CA SER A 71 -5.99 -24.88 -11.36
C SER A 71 -6.40 -24.44 -9.95
N ASP A 72 -5.94 -23.27 -9.48
CA ASP A 72 -6.31 -22.77 -8.14
C ASP A 72 -7.78 -22.35 -8.07
N ARG A 73 -8.33 -21.80 -9.16
CA ARG A 73 -9.79 -21.52 -9.27
C ARG A 73 -10.64 -22.78 -9.16
N LEU A 74 -10.19 -23.89 -9.75
CA LEU A 74 -10.91 -25.18 -9.66
C LEU A 74 -10.76 -25.82 -8.28
N ILE A 75 -9.60 -25.75 -7.64
CA ILE A 75 -9.38 -26.21 -6.26
C ILE A 75 -10.33 -25.48 -5.31
N ASP A 76 -10.38 -24.15 -5.39
CA ASP A 76 -11.25 -23.35 -4.53
C ASP A 76 -12.72 -23.54 -4.84
N ARG A 77 -13.11 -23.72 -6.11
CA ARG A 77 -14.48 -24.11 -6.47
C ARG A 77 -14.89 -25.43 -5.81
N ILE A 78 -14.02 -26.45 -5.83
CA ILE A 78 -14.29 -27.73 -5.16
C ILE A 78 -14.41 -27.55 -3.65
N ARG A 79 -13.54 -26.74 -3.05
CA ARG A 79 -13.58 -26.42 -1.62
C ARG A 79 -14.89 -25.75 -1.20
N VAL A 80 -15.38 -24.76 -1.96
CA VAL A 80 -16.67 -24.10 -1.70
C VAL A 80 -17.81 -25.12 -1.73
N ILE A 81 -17.85 -25.95 -2.76
CA ILE A 81 -18.93 -26.94 -2.94
C ILE A 81 -18.92 -27.96 -1.80
N LEU A 82 -17.74 -28.40 -1.34
CA LEU A 82 -17.61 -29.27 -0.17
C LEU A 82 -18.20 -28.65 1.11
N ILE A 83 -17.86 -27.40 1.40
CA ILE A 83 -18.38 -26.68 2.57
C ILE A 83 -19.90 -26.53 2.48
N GLN A 84 -20.44 -26.23 1.29
CA GLN A 84 -21.87 -26.14 1.05
C GLN A 84 -22.59 -27.47 1.26
N PHE A 85 -22.02 -28.58 0.77
CA PHE A 85 -22.58 -29.90 1.01
C PHE A 85 -22.69 -30.21 2.50
N TYR A 86 -21.66 -29.89 3.28
CA TYR A 86 -21.72 -30.03 4.74
C TYR A 86 -22.82 -29.15 5.36
N MET A 87 -22.98 -27.92 4.87
CA MET A 87 -24.04 -27.01 5.33
C MET A 87 -25.46 -27.43 4.95
N GLU A 88 -25.64 -28.11 3.82
CA GLU A 88 -26.95 -28.54 3.31
C GLU A 88 -27.33 -29.93 3.79
N GLN A 89 -26.40 -30.89 3.69
CA GLN A 89 -26.64 -32.33 3.85
C GLN A 89 -26.10 -32.91 5.15
N ARG A 90 -25.31 -32.15 5.92
CA ARG A 90 -24.72 -32.57 7.21
C ARG A 90 -23.81 -33.80 7.13
N ARG A 91 -23.29 -34.10 5.94
CA ARG A 91 -22.35 -35.19 5.67
C ARG A 91 -21.42 -34.82 4.51
N ALA A 92 -20.32 -35.54 4.37
CA ALA A 92 -19.49 -35.48 3.19
C ALA A 92 -20.27 -35.93 1.94
N PRO A 93 -20.05 -35.29 0.78
CA PRO A 93 -20.56 -35.80 -0.49
C PRO A 93 -19.73 -36.99 -0.98
N MET A 94 -20.36 -37.88 -1.75
CA MET A 94 -19.65 -38.83 -2.59
C MET A 94 -18.91 -38.10 -3.72
N VAL A 95 -17.84 -38.70 -4.25
CA VAL A 95 -17.06 -38.10 -5.35
C VAL A 95 -17.93 -37.85 -6.59
N CYS A 96 -18.90 -38.71 -6.88
CA CYS A 96 -19.87 -38.51 -7.97
C CYS A 96 -20.80 -37.31 -7.73
N GLU A 97 -21.35 -37.14 -6.51
CA GLU A 97 -22.19 -35.99 -6.12
C GLU A 97 -21.41 -34.67 -6.26
N LEU A 98 -20.13 -34.68 -5.89
CA LEU A 98 -19.24 -33.52 -6.01
C LEU A 98 -18.88 -33.22 -7.47
N ALA A 99 -18.62 -34.25 -8.29
CA ALA A 99 -18.34 -34.13 -9.72
C ALA A 99 -19.52 -33.55 -10.50
N GLU A 100 -20.73 -34.05 -10.21
CA GLU A 100 -21.97 -33.55 -10.80
C GLU A 100 -22.18 -32.06 -10.46
N ARG A 101 -22.11 -31.69 -9.17
CA ARG A 101 -22.32 -30.29 -8.75
C ARG A 101 -21.23 -29.33 -9.23
N ALA A 102 -19.99 -29.81 -9.41
CA ALA A 102 -18.89 -29.01 -9.95
C ALA A 102 -18.88 -28.93 -11.48
N ALA A 103 -19.69 -29.74 -12.17
CA ALA A 103 -19.62 -29.97 -13.62
C ALA A 103 -18.21 -30.38 -14.09
N LEU A 104 -17.59 -31.34 -13.38
CA LEU A 104 -16.25 -31.88 -13.67
C LEU A 104 -16.29 -33.42 -13.75
N SER A 105 -15.28 -34.04 -14.37
CA SER A 105 -15.15 -35.50 -14.32
C SER A 105 -14.74 -35.98 -12.92
N GLU A 106 -15.17 -37.17 -12.51
CA GLU A 106 -14.73 -37.78 -11.23
C GLU A 106 -13.20 -37.90 -11.13
N SER A 107 -12.51 -38.18 -12.24
CA SER A 107 -11.05 -38.22 -12.29
C SER A 107 -10.41 -36.88 -11.95
N THR A 108 -10.99 -35.78 -12.44
CA THR A 108 -10.52 -34.42 -12.14
C THR A 108 -10.78 -34.08 -10.68
N VAL A 109 -11.97 -34.43 -10.16
CA VAL A 109 -12.32 -34.22 -8.75
C VAL A 109 -11.37 -34.97 -7.82
N ARG A 110 -11.06 -36.24 -8.10
CA ARG A 110 -10.10 -37.02 -7.28
C ARG A 110 -8.72 -36.35 -7.21
N ARG A 111 -8.22 -35.84 -8.35
CA ARG A 111 -6.95 -35.09 -8.36
C ARG A 111 -7.01 -33.80 -7.54
N LEU A 112 -8.11 -33.05 -7.63
CA LEU A 112 -8.29 -31.81 -6.86
C LEU A 112 -8.45 -32.10 -5.36
N LEU A 113 -9.09 -33.21 -4.98
CA LEU A 113 -9.20 -33.65 -3.58
C LEU A 113 -7.85 -34.01 -2.99
N GLU A 114 -6.96 -34.65 -3.75
CA GLU A 114 -5.58 -34.92 -3.31
C GLU A 114 -4.80 -33.62 -3.08
N GLN A 115 -4.95 -32.63 -3.95
CA GLN A 115 -4.36 -31.29 -3.76
C GLN A 115 -4.94 -30.55 -2.55
N LEU A 116 -6.24 -30.69 -2.27
CA LEU A 116 -6.86 -30.15 -1.06
C LEU A 116 -6.39 -30.88 0.21
N ARG A 117 -6.12 -32.19 0.12
CA ARG A 117 -5.53 -32.97 1.22
C ARG A 117 -4.10 -32.53 1.52
N GLU A 118 -3.29 -32.28 0.49
CA GLU A 118 -1.92 -31.73 0.66
C GLU A 118 -1.91 -30.34 1.32
N ARG A 119 -3.03 -29.60 1.24
CA ARG A 119 -3.24 -28.31 1.89
C ARG A 119 -4.02 -28.42 3.21
N ASP A 120 -4.25 -29.61 3.77
CA ASP A 120 -5.01 -29.79 5.03
C ASP A 120 -6.46 -29.29 5.00
N LEU A 121 -7.05 -29.16 3.81
CA LEU A 121 -8.41 -28.65 3.64
C LEU A 121 -9.46 -29.76 3.56
N VAL A 122 -9.03 -31.00 3.31
CA VAL A 122 -9.89 -32.19 3.19
C VAL A 122 -9.23 -33.39 3.84
N VAL A 123 -10.03 -34.20 4.54
CA VAL A 123 -9.60 -35.49 5.11
C VAL A 123 -10.17 -36.62 4.25
N LEU A 124 -9.29 -37.48 3.73
CA LEU A 124 -9.64 -38.62 2.88
C LEU A 124 -9.32 -39.94 3.59
N GLU A 125 -10.28 -40.87 3.65
CA GLU A 125 -10.08 -42.25 4.11
C GLU A 125 -10.42 -43.22 2.98
N ASN A 126 -9.46 -44.03 2.55
CA ASN A 126 -9.65 -45.00 1.46
C ASN A 126 -10.29 -44.37 0.20
N GLY A 127 -9.93 -43.12 -0.11
CA GLY A 127 -10.47 -42.35 -1.24
C GLY A 127 -11.88 -41.79 -1.06
N LYS A 128 -12.45 -41.86 0.16
CA LYS A 128 -13.71 -41.21 0.55
C LYS A 128 -13.43 -39.94 1.33
N ILE A 129 -14.24 -38.91 1.11
CA ILE A 129 -14.21 -37.68 1.89
C ILE A 129 -14.86 -37.98 3.24
N VAL A 130 -14.14 -37.75 4.33
CA VAL A 130 -14.63 -37.89 5.72
C VAL A 130 -14.56 -36.59 6.51
N GLY A 131 -13.98 -35.55 5.91
CA GLY A 131 -13.96 -34.20 6.45
C GLY A 131 -13.57 -33.17 5.40
N ALA A 132 -14.11 -31.96 5.53
CA ALA A 132 -13.70 -30.79 4.78
C ALA A 132 -13.66 -29.62 5.76
N TYR A 133 -12.45 -29.08 6.01
CA TYR A 133 -12.21 -28.12 7.08
C TYR A 133 -13.18 -26.91 6.98
N PRO A 134 -13.92 -26.54 8.05
CA PRO A 134 -13.78 -27.01 9.45
C PRO A 134 -14.68 -28.20 9.89
N PHE A 135 -15.34 -28.90 8.96
CA PHE A 135 -16.36 -29.93 9.25
C PHE A 135 -15.87 -31.38 9.05
N THR A 136 -16.51 -32.32 9.74
CA THR A 136 -16.22 -33.76 9.58
C THR A 136 -17.44 -34.64 9.79
N ASP A 137 -17.42 -35.82 9.18
CA ASP A 137 -18.40 -36.89 9.45
C ASP A 137 -18.06 -37.64 10.74
N ARG A 138 -16.82 -37.54 11.21
CA ARG A 138 -16.38 -38.16 12.47
C ARG A 138 -17.06 -37.47 13.65
N ASN A 139 -17.47 -38.25 14.65
CA ASN A 139 -17.94 -37.68 15.90
C ASN A 139 -16.74 -37.26 16.76
N THR A 140 -16.41 -35.98 16.72
CA THR A 140 -15.36 -35.35 17.53
C THR A 140 -15.85 -34.95 18.93
N GLY A 141 -17.14 -35.08 19.20
CA GLY A 141 -17.79 -34.53 20.38
C GLY A 141 -18.06 -33.02 20.29
N HIS A 142 -17.72 -32.34 19.19
CA HIS A 142 -18.00 -30.91 18.98
C HIS A 142 -19.16 -30.73 18.00
N HIS A 143 -20.38 -30.63 18.54
CA HIS A 143 -21.60 -30.54 17.75
C HIS A 143 -22.07 -29.08 17.66
N VAL A 144 -22.22 -28.56 16.45
CA VAL A 144 -22.73 -27.21 16.21
C VAL A 144 -24.14 -27.29 15.63
N THR A 145 -25.11 -26.78 16.37
CA THR A 145 -26.51 -26.69 15.93
C THR A 145 -26.75 -25.37 15.21
N LEU A 146 -27.13 -25.48 13.94
CA LEU A 146 -27.62 -24.41 13.08
C LEU A 146 -29.13 -24.50 12.95
N SER A 147 -29.79 -23.47 12.42
CA SER A 147 -31.24 -23.47 12.17
C SER A 147 -31.74 -24.64 11.28
N SER A 148 -30.85 -25.20 10.44
CA SER A 148 -31.12 -26.32 9.54
C SER A 148 -30.49 -27.64 10.00
N GLY A 149 -30.17 -27.81 11.30
CA GLY A 149 -29.68 -29.07 11.87
C GLY A 149 -28.27 -29.00 12.48
N THR A 150 -27.78 -30.15 12.94
CA THR A 150 -26.51 -30.27 13.68
C THR A 150 -25.39 -30.79 12.78
N ILE A 151 -24.19 -30.23 12.92
CA ILE A 151 -22.97 -30.64 12.20
C ILE A 151 -21.83 -30.88 13.17
N ASN A 152 -20.86 -31.76 12.83
CA ASN A 152 -19.67 -31.94 13.64
C ASN A 152 -18.54 -31.01 13.14
N ALA A 153 -17.91 -30.32 14.08
CA ALA A 153 -16.70 -29.53 13.84
C ALA A 153 -15.44 -30.35 14.16
N MET A 154 -14.32 -30.08 13.49
CA MET A 154 -13.09 -30.85 13.68
C MET A 154 -12.44 -30.64 15.06
N CYS A 155 -12.51 -29.44 15.64
CA CYS A 155 -12.03 -29.14 17.00
C CYS A 155 -12.83 -28.03 17.71
N ALA A 156 -12.42 -27.66 18.93
CA ALA A 156 -13.06 -26.61 19.71
C ALA A 156 -13.06 -25.22 19.03
N ILE A 157 -11.93 -24.79 18.44
CA ILE A 157 -11.83 -23.50 17.73
C ILE A 157 -12.69 -23.51 16.46
N ASP A 158 -12.67 -24.61 15.73
CA ASP A 158 -13.50 -24.82 14.54
C ASP A 158 -14.99 -24.69 14.89
N ALA A 159 -15.42 -25.28 16.03
CA ALA A 159 -16.80 -25.21 16.51
C ALA A 159 -17.25 -23.77 16.85
N LEU A 160 -16.37 -22.98 17.48
CA LEU A 160 -16.64 -21.56 17.76
C LEU A 160 -16.69 -20.71 16.48
N GLY A 161 -15.93 -21.09 15.45
CA GLY A 161 -15.83 -20.38 14.19
C GLY A 161 -17.06 -20.49 13.29
N VAL A 162 -17.84 -21.58 13.40
CA VAL A 162 -18.98 -21.86 12.51
C VAL A 162 -20.00 -20.72 12.50
N GLY A 163 -20.30 -20.11 13.66
CA GLY A 163 -21.27 -19.03 13.74
C GLY A 163 -20.86 -17.82 12.92
N ALA A 164 -19.63 -17.34 13.12
CA ALA A 164 -19.05 -16.22 12.39
C ALA A 164 -18.93 -16.52 10.88
N MET A 165 -18.47 -17.74 10.54
CA MET A 165 -18.36 -18.21 9.16
C MET A 165 -19.69 -18.18 8.42
N THR A 166 -20.77 -18.61 9.09
CA THR A 166 -22.10 -18.73 8.47
C THR A 166 -22.98 -17.50 8.68
N ARG A 167 -22.48 -16.49 9.41
CA ARG A 167 -23.24 -15.32 9.88
C ARG A 167 -24.54 -15.70 10.59
N ARG A 168 -24.47 -16.70 11.46
CA ARG A 168 -25.62 -17.20 12.22
C ARG A 168 -25.24 -17.41 13.68
N ASP A 169 -26.21 -17.18 14.53
CA ASP A 169 -26.11 -17.57 15.93
C ASP A 169 -26.24 -19.09 16.03
N VAL A 170 -25.29 -19.71 16.73
CA VAL A 170 -25.18 -21.17 16.87
C VAL A 170 -25.14 -21.60 18.32
N THR A 171 -25.55 -22.85 18.54
CA THR A 171 -25.29 -23.55 19.81
C THR A 171 -24.23 -24.62 19.59
N VAL A 172 -23.10 -24.51 20.28
CA VAL A 172 -22.08 -25.55 20.35
C VAL A 172 -22.36 -26.42 21.58
N ALA A 173 -22.53 -27.72 21.37
CA ALA A 173 -22.58 -28.72 22.42
C ALA A 173 -21.32 -29.58 22.36
N SER A 174 -20.59 -29.64 23.47
CA SER A 174 -19.36 -30.39 23.63
C SER A 174 -19.29 -31.06 25.00
N SER A 175 -18.23 -31.84 25.22
CA SER A 175 -17.87 -32.35 26.54
C SER A 175 -16.48 -31.86 26.94
N CYS A 176 -16.23 -31.78 28.25
CA CYS A 176 -14.92 -31.52 28.81
C CYS A 176 -13.98 -32.69 28.51
N SER A 177 -12.83 -32.42 27.89
CA SER A 177 -11.87 -33.47 27.51
C SER A 177 -11.17 -34.16 28.69
N TYR A 178 -11.41 -33.72 29.93
CA TYR A 178 -10.93 -34.36 31.15
C TYR A 178 -11.99 -35.25 31.82
N CYS A 179 -13.15 -34.70 32.16
CA CYS A 179 -14.16 -35.37 32.98
C CYS A 179 -15.46 -35.72 32.24
N SER A 180 -15.53 -35.44 30.93
CA SER A 180 -16.70 -35.64 30.07
C SER A 180 -17.96 -34.86 30.47
N ALA A 181 -17.86 -33.92 31.43
CA ALA A 181 -18.97 -33.04 31.78
C ALA A 181 -19.42 -32.22 30.56
N PRO A 182 -20.74 -32.00 30.37
CA PRO A 182 -21.23 -31.26 29.22
C PRO A 182 -20.79 -29.80 29.26
N ILE A 183 -20.44 -29.27 28.09
CA ILE A 183 -20.13 -27.86 27.85
C ILE A 183 -21.05 -27.36 26.75
N ARG A 184 -21.74 -26.24 27.00
CA ARG A 184 -22.64 -25.62 26.03
C ARG A 184 -22.25 -24.15 25.82
N ILE A 185 -22.03 -23.76 24.57
CA ILE A 185 -21.77 -22.38 24.18
C ILE A 185 -22.88 -21.93 23.24
N THR A 186 -23.48 -20.77 23.50
CA THR A 186 -24.36 -20.11 22.54
C THR A 186 -23.74 -18.79 22.13
N THR A 187 -23.89 -18.45 20.85
CA THR A 187 -23.41 -17.17 20.30
C THR A 187 -24.59 -16.24 19.99
N ARG A 188 -24.30 -14.95 19.87
CA ARG A 188 -25.22 -13.90 19.41
C ARG A 188 -24.51 -12.97 18.42
N GLY A 189 -25.30 -12.10 17.77
CA GLY A 189 -24.75 -11.08 16.88
C GLY A 189 -24.16 -11.67 15.61
N LEU A 190 -24.86 -12.64 15.01
CA LEU A 190 -24.43 -13.41 13.83
C LEU A 190 -23.19 -14.26 14.12
N GLY A 191 -23.17 -14.88 15.30
CA GLY A 191 -22.07 -15.75 15.73
C GLY A 191 -20.80 -15.02 16.18
N ARG A 192 -20.84 -13.69 16.34
CA ARG A 192 -19.66 -12.85 16.62
C ARG A 192 -19.41 -12.56 18.09
N GLU A 193 -20.39 -12.79 18.94
CA GLU A 193 -20.31 -12.60 20.39
C GLU A 193 -20.76 -13.86 21.13
N LEU A 194 -20.22 -14.07 22.34
CA LEU A 194 -20.73 -15.09 23.25
C LEU A 194 -22.04 -14.60 23.87
N ALA A 195 -23.08 -15.43 23.81
CA ALA A 195 -24.34 -15.19 24.50
C ALA A 195 -24.40 -15.91 25.85
N ARG A 196 -23.96 -17.17 25.89
CA ARG A 196 -23.86 -17.97 27.10
C ARG A 196 -22.75 -19.01 26.97
N VAL A 197 -22.04 -19.25 28.07
CA VAL A 197 -21.07 -20.34 28.21
C VAL A 197 -21.43 -21.10 29.46
N ASP A 198 -21.62 -22.42 29.36
CA ASP A 198 -22.01 -23.27 30.48
C ASP A 198 -21.06 -24.48 30.53
N PRO A 199 -20.23 -24.63 31.58
CA PRO A 199 -20.08 -23.70 32.71
C PRO A 199 -19.36 -22.41 32.31
N GLU A 200 -19.62 -21.31 33.01
CA GLU A 200 -19.07 -19.97 32.70
C GLU A 200 -17.53 -19.91 32.74
N ILE A 201 -16.91 -20.78 33.55
CA ILE A 201 -15.45 -20.86 33.72
C ILE A 201 -14.77 -21.78 32.70
N ALA A 202 -15.48 -22.23 31.67
CA ALA A 202 -14.92 -23.08 30.64
C ALA A 202 -13.81 -22.36 29.85
N VAL A 203 -12.78 -23.12 29.47
CA VAL A 203 -11.62 -22.66 28.73
C VAL A 203 -11.32 -23.56 27.54
N VAL A 204 -10.52 -23.06 26.60
CA VAL A 204 -10.05 -23.81 25.43
C VAL A 204 -8.55 -24.05 25.55
N TRP A 205 -8.11 -25.26 25.21
CA TRP A 205 -6.70 -25.53 24.92
C TRP A 205 -6.51 -25.52 23.41
N GLN A 206 -5.66 -24.61 22.93
CA GLN A 206 -5.21 -24.57 21.54
C GLN A 206 -3.89 -25.35 21.44
N SER A 207 -3.91 -26.49 20.76
CA SER A 207 -2.69 -27.21 20.44
C SER A 207 -1.89 -26.46 19.37
N VAL A 208 -0.56 -26.53 19.44
CA VAL A 208 0.33 -26.02 18.38
C VAL A 208 1.14 -27.15 17.75
N ARG A 209 0.82 -28.40 18.09
CA ARG A 209 1.53 -29.57 17.57
C ARG A 209 1.00 -29.91 16.18
N TYR A 210 1.90 -29.85 15.21
CA TYR A 210 1.63 -30.17 13.82
C TYR A 210 2.65 -31.19 13.30
N HIS A 211 2.17 -32.34 12.79
CA HIS A 211 3.04 -33.44 12.33
C HIS A 211 3.19 -33.49 10.80
N GLY A 212 2.86 -32.41 10.10
CA GLY A 212 2.95 -32.32 8.64
C GLY A 212 1.75 -32.94 7.92
N ALA A 213 1.10 -32.13 7.09
CA ALA A 213 0.01 -32.42 6.14
C ALA A 213 -1.23 -33.14 6.70
N CYS A 214 -1.55 -32.94 7.99
CA CYS A 214 -2.89 -33.24 8.50
C CYS A 214 -3.20 -32.51 9.82
N ALA A 215 -3.76 -31.30 9.74
CA ALA A 215 -4.23 -30.53 10.89
C ALA A 215 -5.30 -31.28 11.70
N ALA A 216 -6.20 -32.01 11.02
CA ALA A 216 -7.28 -32.77 11.65
C ALA A 216 -6.76 -33.84 12.64
N GLU A 217 -5.69 -34.55 12.28
CA GLU A 217 -5.16 -35.69 13.07
C GLU A 217 -4.00 -35.31 14.00
N SER A 218 -3.55 -34.06 13.95
CA SER A 218 -2.52 -33.50 14.82
C SER A 218 -3.07 -32.37 15.68
N LEU A 219 -3.20 -31.17 15.13
CA LEU A 219 -3.60 -29.96 15.83
C LEU A 219 -5.03 -30.01 16.37
N CYS A 220 -6.00 -30.36 15.52
CA CYS A 220 -7.42 -30.39 15.89
C CYS A 220 -7.72 -31.49 16.91
N ARG A 221 -7.02 -32.64 16.81
CA ARG A 221 -7.17 -33.76 17.74
C ARG A 221 -6.97 -33.36 19.20
N ASP A 222 -5.99 -32.49 19.44
CA ASP A 222 -5.61 -32.07 20.79
C ASP A 222 -6.16 -30.68 21.15
N THR A 223 -6.91 -30.02 20.25
CA THR A 223 -7.57 -28.72 20.49
C THR A 223 -8.99 -28.91 21.02
N SER A 224 -9.26 -28.54 22.27
CA SER A 224 -10.42 -29.03 23.01
C SER A 224 -10.96 -28.07 24.07
N PHE A 225 -12.22 -28.27 24.47
CA PHE A 225 -12.86 -27.56 25.57
C PHE A 225 -12.62 -28.24 26.93
N PHE A 226 -12.48 -27.43 27.97
CA PHE A 226 -12.37 -27.86 29.36
C PHE A 226 -13.34 -27.07 30.22
N CYS A 227 -14.04 -27.74 31.13
CA CYS A 227 -15.03 -27.09 31.98
C CYS A 227 -14.42 -26.20 33.08
N SER A 228 -13.09 -26.24 33.28
CA SER A 228 -12.34 -25.33 34.15
C SER A 228 -10.84 -25.36 33.83
N VAL A 229 -10.12 -24.34 34.28
CA VAL A 229 -8.64 -24.27 34.22
C VAL A 229 -8.00 -25.44 34.99
N ASP A 230 -8.58 -25.85 36.11
CA ASP A 230 -8.08 -26.99 36.90
C ASP A 230 -8.15 -28.31 36.13
N HIS A 231 -9.23 -28.52 35.36
CA HIS A 231 -9.39 -29.72 34.55
C HIS A 231 -8.42 -29.74 33.37
N LEU A 232 -8.18 -28.59 32.74
CA LEU A 232 -7.11 -28.45 31.76
C LEU A 232 -5.74 -28.77 32.39
N ALA A 233 -5.44 -28.21 33.56
CA ALA A 233 -4.17 -28.46 34.25
C ALA A 233 -3.98 -29.93 34.64
N LYS A 234 -5.05 -30.62 35.06
CA LYS A 234 -5.02 -32.08 35.34
C LYS A 234 -4.78 -32.88 34.06
N TRP A 235 -5.54 -32.59 33.00
CA TRP A 235 -5.40 -33.25 31.70
C TRP A 235 -3.97 -33.10 31.13
N ARG A 236 -3.37 -31.91 31.25
CA ARG A 236 -1.97 -31.67 30.82
C ARG A 236 -0.95 -32.47 31.63
N ARG A 237 -1.14 -32.61 32.94
CA ARG A 237 -0.23 -33.42 33.78
C ARG A 237 -0.25 -34.90 33.40
N GLU A 238 -1.40 -35.42 32.99
CA GLU A 238 -1.56 -36.84 32.60
C GLU A 238 -0.97 -37.16 31.22
N ARG A 239 -0.80 -36.15 30.34
CA ARG A 239 -0.34 -36.30 28.94
C ARG A 239 1.12 -35.89 28.70
N CYS A 240 1.91 -35.74 29.77
CA CYS A 240 3.26 -35.15 29.79
C CYS A 240 3.22 -33.60 29.77
N ALA A 241 3.88 -32.96 30.74
CA ALA A 241 3.77 -31.52 31.01
C ALA A 241 4.28 -30.61 29.88
N ASP A 242 5.02 -31.16 28.92
CA ASP A 242 5.67 -30.46 27.81
C ASP A 242 4.82 -30.40 26.53
N GLU A 243 3.53 -30.76 26.57
CA GLU A 243 2.65 -30.59 25.41
C GLU A 243 2.51 -29.09 25.07
N PRO A 244 3.00 -28.64 23.90
CA PRO A 244 3.00 -27.23 23.55
C PRO A 244 1.59 -26.82 23.13
N GLY A 245 1.12 -25.73 23.71
CA GLY A 245 -0.19 -25.17 23.42
C GLY A 245 -0.51 -23.97 24.30
N ILE A 246 -1.62 -23.31 23.99
CA ILE A 246 -2.01 -22.06 24.61
C ILE A 246 -3.40 -22.23 25.22
N GLN A 247 -3.52 -21.87 26.50
CA GLN A 247 -4.80 -21.78 27.18
C GLN A 247 -5.48 -20.47 26.79
N LEU A 248 -6.72 -20.54 26.33
CA LEU A 248 -7.55 -19.39 25.97
C LEU A 248 -8.79 -19.33 26.84
N ARG A 249 -9.15 -18.14 27.32
CA ARG A 249 -10.51 -17.88 27.79
C ARG A 249 -11.50 -17.99 26.63
N MET A 250 -12.78 -18.20 26.92
CA MET A 250 -13.77 -18.40 25.86
C MET A 250 -13.91 -17.20 24.91
N ASP A 251 -13.79 -15.96 25.43
CA ASP A 251 -13.78 -14.73 24.63
C ASP A 251 -12.58 -14.66 23.68
N GLU A 252 -11.41 -15.05 24.17
CA GLU A 252 -10.16 -15.09 23.39
C GLU A 252 -10.19 -16.18 22.32
N ALA A 253 -10.75 -17.34 22.66
CA ALA A 253 -10.97 -18.44 21.73
C ALA A 253 -11.96 -18.07 20.63
N LEU A 254 -13.06 -17.38 20.96
CA LEU A 254 -14.01 -16.88 19.95
C LEU A 254 -13.35 -15.81 19.06
N GLN A 255 -12.54 -14.92 19.63
CA GLN A 255 -11.77 -13.94 18.86
C GLN A 255 -10.81 -14.61 17.87
N MET A 256 -10.05 -15.62 18.30
CA MET A 256 -9.19 -16.41 17.43
C MET A 256 -9.99 -17.10 16.33
N ALA A 257 -11.11 -17.74 16.67
CA ALA A 257 -11.98 -18.39 15.70
C ALA A 257 -12.50 -17.38 14.66
N ARG A 258 -12.99 -16.21 15.09
CA ARG A 258 -13.45 -15.16 14.16
C ARG A 258 -12.37 -14.71 13.20
N ALA A 259 -11.14 -14.49 13.68
CA ALA A 259 -10.02 -14.12 12.84
C ALA A 259 -9.73 -15.16 11.73
N LEU A 260 -9.94 -16.45 12.01
CA LEU A 260 -9.76 -17.56 11.05
C LEU A 260 -10.97 -17.76 10.10
N PHE A 261 -12.18 -17.49 10.59
CA PHE A 261 -13.41 -17.98 9.95
C PHE A 261 -14.33 -16.90 9.37
N ASP A 262 -14.34 -15.66 9.89
CA ASP A 262 -15.15 -14.54 9.36
C ASP A 262 -14.96 -14.34 7.83
N PRO A 263 -13.74 -14.44 7.25
CA PRO A 263 -13.56 -14.13 5.83
C PRO A 263 -13.81 -15.30 4.86
N ILE A 264 -14.08 -16.53 5.35
CA ILE A 264 -14.22 -17.72 4.48
C ILE A 264 -15.43 -17.60 3.57
N LEU A 265 -16.59 -17.27 4.12
CA LEU A 265 -17.85 -17.20 3.38
C LEU A 265 -18.43 -15.79 3.35
N ALA A 266 -17.56 -14.77 3.44
CA ALA A 266 -17.93 -13.37 3.39
C ALA A 266 -18.47 -12.98 1.99
N ASN A 267 -19.71 -13.38 1.70
CA ASN A 267 -20.62 -12.94 0.62
C ASN A 267 -21.90 -13.80 0.52
N LEU A 268 -22.21 -14.67 1.50
CA LEU A 268 -23.39 -15.56 1.43
C LEU A 268 -24.77 -14.88 1.47
N ASP A 269 -24.88 -13.66 1.98
CA ASP A 269 -26.19 -13.03 2.24
C ASP A 269 -26.60 -11.93 1.23
N ALA A 270 -25.86 -11.75 0.13
CA ALA A 270 -26.18 -10.70 -0.84
C ALA A 270 -27.48 -10.96 -1.66
N GLU A 271 -28.19 -12.07 -1.45
CA GLU A 271 -29.39 -12.43 -2.25
C GLU A 271 -30.61 -12.92 -1.43
N SER A 272 -30.83 -12.44 -0.19
CA SER A 272 -32.10 -12.76 0.51
C SER A 272 -32.89 -11.56 1.08
N SER A 273 -32.51 -10.33 0.74
CA SER A 273 -33.27 -9.12 1.12
C SER A 273 -34.00 -8.43 -0.05
N ALA A 274 -34.00 -9.02 -1.25
CA ALA A 274 -34.64 -8.44 -2.45
C ALA A 274 -36.14 -8.76 -2.61
N ASP A 275 -36.72 -9.59 -1.74
CA ASP A 275 -38.15 -9.90 -1.74
C ASP A 275 -38.84 -9.38 -0.46
N ARG A 276 -38.99 -8.07 -0.36
CA ARG A 276 -40.04 -7.42 0.43
C ARG A 276 -40.13 -5.94 0.02
N GLU A 277 -41.36 -5.54 -0.29
CA GLU A 277 -41.81 -4.18 -0.66
C GLU A 277 -41.79 -3.83 -2.15
N SER A 278 -42.79 -4.41 -2.83
CA SER A 278 -43.35 -3.92 -4.09
C SER A 278 -44.52 -2.96 -3.81
N VAL A 279 -44.31 -1.63 -3.79
CA VAL A 279 -45.40 -0.66 -4.04
C VAL A 279 -44.90 0.62 -4.71
N SER A 280 -45.64 1.00 -5.76
CA SER A 280 -45.71 2.28 -6.49
C SER A 280 -44.53 2.71 -7.37
N ARG A 281 -44.77 2.54 -8.67
CA ARG A 281 -44.08 3.20 -9.78
C ARG A 281 -44.32 4.70 -9.72
N ASP A 282 -43.24 5.47 -9.82
CA ASP A 282 -43.21 6.67 -10.66
C ASP A 282 -41.79 6.86 -11.23
N LYS A 283 -41.73 7.12 -12.54
CA LYS A 283 -40.48 7.33 -13.30
C LYS A 283 -39.83 8.66 -12.89
N PRO A 284 -38.49 8.77 -12.95
CA PRO A 284 -37.93 9.66 -13.97
C PRO A 284 -36.64 9.20 -14.66
N HIS A 285 -36.55 9.63 -15.92
CA HIS A 285 -35.38 10.05 -16.71
C HIS A 285 -34.15 9.13 -16.83
N SER A 286 -34.01 8.58 -18.03
CA SER A 286 -32.82 7.96 -18.60
C SER A 286 -31.63 8.91 -18.63
N ILE A 287 -30.57 8.57 -17.90
CA ILE A 287 -29.20 9.08 -18.11
C ILE A 287 -28.59 8.25 -19.25
N PRO A 288 -28.01 8.84 -20.31
CA PRO A 288 -27.35 8.07 -21.36
C PRO A 288 -26.07 7.42 -20.80
N PRO A 289 -25.71 6.20 -21.21
CA PRO A 289 -24.49 5.56 -20.73
C PRO A 289 -23.27 6.33 -21.23
N PHE A 290 -22.41 6.74 -20.30
CA PHE A 290 -21.03 7.12 -20.61
C PHE A 290 -20.31 5.90 -21.20
N SER A 291 -20.25 5.83 -22.52
CA SER A 291 -19.30 4.97 -23.23
C SER A 291 -17.90 5.54 -23.03
N LYS A 292 -17.12 4.95 -22.12
CA LYS A 292 -15.67 4.93 -22.21
C LYS A 292 -15.25 3.49 -22.39
N ALA A 293 -14.61 3.22 -23.52
CA ALA A 293 -14.03 1.94 -23.87
C ALA A 293 -13.17 1.42 -22.70
N ALA A 294 -13.35 0.14 -22.36
CA ALA A 294 -12.42 -0.57 -21.50
C ALA A 294 -11.00 -0.49 -22.11
N PRO A 295 -9.93 -0.33 -21.31
CA PRO A 295 -8.58 -0.38 -21.84
C PRO A 295 -8.35 -1.78 -22.43
N GLU A 296 -8.11 -1.84 -23.74
CA GLU A 296 -7.72 -3.06 -24.44
C GLU A 296 -6.50 -3.68 -23.75
N THR A 297 -6.63 -4.93 -23.34
CA THR A 297 -5.48 -5.78 -23.01
C THR A 297 -4.73 -6.05 -24.31
N HIS A 298 -3.78 -5.20 -24.66
CA HIS A 298 -2.89 -5.45 -25.79
C HIS A 298 -2.08 -6.74 -25.52
N ARG A 299 -2.53 -7.86 -26.09
CA ARG A 299 -1.66 -9.02 -26.36
C ARG A 299 -0.66 -8.57 -27.42
N TYR A 300 0.61 -8.52 -27.06
CA TYR A 300 1.70 -8.11 -27.96
C TYR A 300 2.19 -9.34 -28.74
N ASP A 301 1.67 -9.55 -29.95
CA ASP A 301 1.96 -10.71 -30.81
C ASP A 301 3.31 -10.65 -31.56
N ARG A 302 4.15 -9.61 -31.34
CA ARG A 302 5.44 -9.49 -32.04
C ARG A 302 6.60 -10.05 -31.19
N PRO A 303 7.31 -11.11 -31.66
CA PRO A 303 8.45 -11.64 -30.93
C PRO A 303 9.56 -10.59 -30.82
N LEU A 304 10.16 -10.49 -29.64
CA LEU A 304 11.35 -9.67 -29.39
C LEU A 304 12.54 -10.26 -30.15
N GLY A 305 13.37 -9.41 -30.76
CA GLY A 305 14.65 -9.85 -31.32
C GLY A 305 15.58 -10.23 -30.18
N ARG A 306 15.92 -11.51 -30.05
CA ARG A 306 16.77 -12.03 -28.98
C ARG A 306 18.24 -11.82 -29.30
N ILE A 307 19.04 -11.56 -28.28
CA ILE A 307 20.51 -11.60 -28.37
C ILE A 307 20.97 -12.97 -27.85
N ASP A 308 21.61 -13.76 -28.70
CA ASP A 308 22.21 -15.03 -28.28
C ASP A 308 23.29 -14.76 -27.21
N GLY A 309 23.11 -15.34 -26.01
CA GLY A 309 24.04 -15.19 -24.89
C GLY A 309 23.98 -13.84 -24.14
N GLY A 310 23.07 -12.93 -24.49
CA GLY A 310 22.94 -11.59 -23.88
C GLY A 310 21.61 -11.33 -23.16
N TYR A 311 21.44 -10.09 -22.71
CA TYR A 311 20.19 -9.55 -22.17
C TYR A 311 19.46 -8.72 -23.23
N ASP A 312 18.14 -8.84 -23.29
CA ASP A 312 17.33 -7.96 -24.16
C ASP A 312 17.32 -6.53 -23.61
N LEU A 313 17.38 -6.38 -22.28
CA LEU A 313 17.45 -5.09 -21.60
C LEU A 313 18.27 -5.15 -20.31
N VAL A 314 19.15 -4.16 -20.08
CA VAL A 314 19.81 -3.95 -18.79
C VAL A 314 19.27 -2.69 -18.13
N ALA A 315 18.76 -2.80 -16.91
CA ALA A 315 18.37 -1.68 -16.07
C ALA A 315 19.47 -1.38 -15.04
N VAL A 316 20.03 -0.18 -15.07
CA VAL A 316 21.12 0.25 -14.18
C VAL A 316 20.57 1.13 -13.07
N GLY A 317 20.45 0.58 -11.88
CA GLY A 317 19.99 1.25 -10.65
C GLY A 317 18.80 0.53 -10.01
N ALA A 318 18.98 -0.08 -8.85
CA ALA A 318 17.96 -0.89 -8.17
C ALA A 318 17.00 -0.07 -7.28
N GLY A 319 16.65 1.14 -7.70
CA GLY A 319 15.58 1.95 -7.10
C GLY A 319 14.24 1.75 -7.82
N SER A 320 13.23 2.56 -7.48
CA SER A 320 11.87 2.41 -8.06
C SER A 320 11.83 2.52 -9.58
N ALA A 321 12.66 3.39 -10.19
CA ALA A 321 12.78 3.47 -11.65
C ALA A 321 13.34 2.18 -12.26
N GLY A 322 14.47 1.66 -11.77
CA GLY A 322 15.03 0.43 -12.34
C GLY A 322 14.18 -0.80 -12.10
N PHE A 323 13.54 -0.93 -10.94
CA PHE A 323 12.54 -1.99 -10.72
C PHE A 323 11.35 -1.86 -11.66
N SER A 324 10.81 -0.65 -11.86
CA SER A 324 9.71 -0.42 -12.80
C SER A 324 10.12 -0.76 -14.24
N ALA A 325 11.32 -0.36 -14.67
CA ALA A 325 11.86 -0.72 -15.98
C ALA A 325 12.03 -2.24 -16.13
N ALA A 326 12.64 -2.89 -15.14
CA ALA A 326 12.94 -4.32 -15.18
C ALA A 326 11.68 -5.17 -15.19
N ILE A 327 10.72 -4.88 -14.30
CA ILE A 327 9.42 -5.56 -14.23
C ILE A 327 8.65 -5.34 -15.53
N THR A 328 8.55 -4.09 -16.01
CA THR A 328 7.84 -3.78 -17.26
C THR A 328 8.46 -4.53 -18.45
N ALA A 329 9.78 -4.57 -18.55
CA ALA A 329 10.48 -5.30 -19.61
C ALA A 329 10.26 -6.81 -19.49
N ALA A 330 10.30 -7.34 -18.27
CA ALA A 330 10.06 -8.76 -17.99
C ALA A 330 8.64 -9.20 -18.36
N GLU A 331 7.62 -8.39 -18.04
CA GLU A 331 6.22 -8.61 -18.41
C GLU A 331 6.00 -8.55 -19.94
N GLN A 332 6.90 -7.89 -20.67
CA GLN A 332 6.94 -7.88 -22.14
C GLN A 332 7.66 -9.09 -22.73
N GLY A 333 8.13 -10.02 -21.88
CA GLY A 333 8.84 -11.25 -22.26
C GLY A 333 10.34 -11.08 -22.48
N ALA A 334 10.92 -9.94 -22.11
CA ALA A 334 12.35 -9.68 -22.26
C ALA A 334 13.17 -10.45 -21.21
N ARG A 335 14.39 -10.87 -21.56
CA ARG A 335 15.40 -11.28 -20.58
C ARG A 335 16.12 -10.04 -20.05
N VAL A 336 16.06 -9.82 -18.75
CA VAL A 336 16.48 -8.56 -18.12
C VAL A 336 17.61 -8.80 -17.13
N ALA A 337 18.60 -7.92 -17.13
CA ALA A 337 19.52 -7.76 -16.00
C ALA A 337 19.18 -6.48 -15.24
N LEU A 338 18.93 -6.60 -13.94
CA LEU A 338 18.77 -5.45 -13.04
C LEU A 338 20.04 -5.30 -12.21
N VAL A 339 20.78 -4.22 -12.46
CA VAL A 339 22.06 -3.95 -11.80
C VAL A 339 21.87 -2.91 -10.69
N GLY A 340 22.26 -3.23 -9.46
CA GLY A 340 22.15 -2.33 -8.31
C GLY A 340 23.48 -2.17 -7.58
N SER A 341 23.77 -0.94 -7.13
CA SER A 341 24.86 -0.67 -6.21
C SER A 341 24.32 -0.09 -4.89
N GLY A 342 24.83 -0.58 -3.75
CA GLY A 342 24.35 -0.18 -2.42
C GLY A 342 23.09 -0.93 -2.01
N THR A 343 22.31 -0.37 -1.09
CA THR A 343 21.10 -1.00 -0.57
C THR A 343 19.99 -1.02 -1.63
N ILE A 344 19.46 -2.22 -1.89
CA ILE A 344 18.33 -2.43 -2.82
C ILE A 344 17.10 -1.61 -2.41
N GLY A 345 16.33 -1.16 -3.41
CA GLY A 345 15.20 -0.24 -3.24
C GLY A 345 15.55 1.24 -3.41
N GLY A 346 16.85 1.58 -3.44
CA GLY A 346 17.33 2.93 -3.73
C GLY A 346 16.93 3.96 -2.67
N THR A 347 16.74 5.23 -3.07
CA THR A 347 16.53 6.34 -2.13
C THR A 347 15.17 6.29 -1.43
N CYS A 348 14.07 6.08 -2.16
CA CYS A 348 12.71 6.33 -1.66
C CYS A 348 12.38 5.52 -0.38
N VAL A 349 12.63 4.21 -0.42
CA VAL A 349 12.32 3.32 0.71
C VAL A 349 13.35 3.43 1.83
N ASN A 350 14.64 3.61 1.50
CA ASN A 350 15.70 3.49 2.50
C ASN A 350 16.03 4.80 3.23
N VAL A 351 16.11 5.92 2.51
CA VAL A 351 16.70 7.18 3.01
C VAL A 351 15.95 8.43 2.52
N GLY A 352 14.69 8.24 2.13
CA GLY A 352 13.88 9.25 1.46
C GLY A 352 12.45 9.30 1.99
N CYS A 353 11.48 9.01 1.12
CA CYS A 353 10.07 9.22 1.37
C CYS A 353 9.56 8.42 2.58
N VAL A 354 9.76 7.10 2.62
CA VAL A 354 9.26 6.25 3.72
C VAL A 354 9.79 6.72 5.08
N PRO A 355 11.12 6.82 5.31
CA PRO A 355 11.61 7.20 6.62
C PRO A 355 11.22 8.62 7.04
N SER A 356 11.27 9.60 6.12
CA SER A 356 10.87 10.97 6.44
C SER A 356 9.39 11.07 6.79
N LYS A 357 8.50 10.42 6.03
CA LYS A 357 7.05 10.54 6.26
C LYS A 357 6.62 9.84 7.54
N THR A 358 7.31 8.75 7.91
CA THR A 358 7.12 8.10 9.22
C THR A 358 7.50 9.03 10.38
N LEU A 359 8.68 9.65 10.33
CA LEU A 359 9.12 10.54 11.41
C LEU A 359 8.33 11.85 11.47
N ILE A 360 7.93 12.42 10.33
CA ILE A 360 7.02 13.57 10.27
C ILE A 360 5.70 13.24 10.97
N ARG A 361 5.12 12.06 10.68
CA ARG A 361 3.86 11.63 11.29
C ARG A 361 3.97 11.39 12.80
N ALA A 362 5.12 10.91 13.26
CA ALA A 362 5.41 10.79 14.69
C ALA A 362 5.53 12.18 15.36
N ALA A 363 6.31 13.09 14.77
CA ALA A 363 6.49 14.45 15.28
C ALA A 363 5.18 15.28 15.25
N GLU A 364 4.29 15.00 14.30
CA GLU A 364 2.96 15.61 14.21
C GLU A 364 2.12 15.40 15.47
N GLN A 365 2.27 14.26 16.18
CA GLN A 365 1.52 13.99 17.41
C GLN A 365 1.84 15.01 18.52
N LEU A 366 3.08 15.51 18.55
CA LEU A 366 3.52 16.55 19.49
C LEU A 366 2.86 17.89 19.16
N HIS A 367 2.67 18.19 17.88
CA HIS A 367 1.94 19.38 17.44
C HIS A 367 0.44 19.26 17.72
N ASN A 368 -0.18 18.12 17.40
CA ASN A 368 -1.62 17.88 17.58
C ASN A 368 -2.05 18.06 19.04
N THR A 369 -1.18 17.72 19.98
CA THR A 369 -1.36 17.99 21.40
C THR A 369 -1.49 19.49 21.71
N ARG A 370 -0.65 20.34 21.12
CA ARG A 370 -0.76 21.81 21.24
C ARG A 370 -2.00 22.33 20.52
N ALA A 371 -2.32 21.74 19.36
CA ALA A 371 -3.51 22.08 18.60
C ALA A 371 -4.81 21.72 19.32
N ALA A 372 -4.80 20.77 20.28
CA ALA A 372 -5.97 20.45 21.10
C ALA A 372 -6.53 21.68 21.84
N ALA A 373 -5.66 22.63 22.21
CA ALA A 373 -6.04 23.89 22.85
C ALA A 373 -6.94 24.80 21.99
N ARG A 374 -7.14 24.48 20.70
CA ARG A 374 -8.14 25.13 19.84
C ARG A 374 -9.56 24.89 20.34
N PHE A 375 -9.80 23.83 21.13
CA PHE A 375 -11.10 23.47 21.67
C PHE A 375 -11.11 23.67 23.18
N ALA A 376 -11.99 24.56 23.66
CA ALA A 376 -12.01 24.99 25.06
C ALA A 376 -12.20 23.87 26.10
N GLY A 377 -12.82 22.75 25.71
CA GLY A 377 -13.08 21.61 26.60
C GLY A 377 -12.04 20.49 26.52
N ILE A 378 -10.96 20.65 25.75
CA ILE A 378 -9.98 19.57 25.50
C ILE A 378 -8.60 20.02 25.99
N SER A 379 -7.95 19.16 26.77
CA SER A 379 -6.56 19.31 27.17
C SER A 379 -5.81 18.04 26.83
N ALA A 380 -4.57 18.19 26.34
CA ALA A 380 -3.68 17.09 25.99
C ALA A 380 -2.24 17.48 26.36
N GLN A 381 -1.42 16.47 26.68
CA GLN A 381 0.01 16.62 26.89
C GLN A 381 0.76 15.49 26.17
N ALA A 382 1.92 15.80 25.61
CA ALA A 382 2.78 14.86 24.90
C ALA A 382 4.23 15.33 25.01
N ALA A 383 5.14 14.37 25.09
CA ALA A 383 6.57 14.62 25.16
C ALA A 383 7.31 13.50 24.40
N VAL A 384 8.50 13.83 23.90
CA VAL A 384 9.43 12.81 23.38
C VAL A 384 10.03 12.09 24.57
N ILE A 385 9.66 10.82 24.76
CA ILE A 385 10.21 9.97 25.84
C ILE A 385 11.47 9.24 25.39
N ASP A 386 11.51 8.79 24.13
CA ASP A 386 12.61 8.04 23.53
C ASP A 386 12.61 8.26 22.02
N TRP A 387 13.50 9.14 21.56
CA TRP A 387 13.65 9.41 20.13
C TRP A 387 14.30 8.24 19.39
N ARG A 388 15.22 7.52 20.04
CA ARG A 388 15.88 6.34 19.46
C ARG A 388 14.85 5.25 19.14
N ALA A 389 13.92 4.98 20.04
CA ALA A 389 12.84 4.03 19.79
C ALA A 389 11.98 4.41 18.56
N THR A 390 11.75 5.72 18.36
CA THR A 390 11.01 6.22 17.18
C THR A 390 11.80 5.99 15.88
N VAL A 391 13.12 6.22 15.91
CA VAL A 391 14.04 5.93 14.78
C VAL A 391 14.09 4.43 14.48
N HIS A 392 14.17 3.58 15.50
CA HIS A 392 14.17 2.12 15.31
C HIS A 392 12.85 1.63 14.72
N GLN A 393 11.70 2.18 15.16
CA GLN A 393 10.39 1.86 14.56
C GLN A 393 10.34 2.23 13.06
N LYS A 394 10.90 3.40 12.69
CA LYS A 394 11.09 3.78 11.29
C LYS A 394 11.93 2.73 10.55
N ASP A 395 13.05 2.31 11.12
CA ASP A 395 13.96 1.37 10.47
C ASP A 395 13.36 -0.02 10.25
N THR A 396 12.54 -0.49 11.21
CA THR A 396 11.75 -1.71 11.04
C THR A 396 10.83 -1.59 9.84
N LEU A 397 10.04 -0.52 9.75
CA LEU A 397 9.12 -0.31 8.61
C LEU A 397 9.89 -0.21 7.27
N VAL A 398 11.03 0.48 7.26
CA VAL A 398 11.90 0.56 6.07
C VAL A 398 12.39 -0.82 5.65
N ALA A 399 12.84 -1.64 6.59
CA ALA A 399 13.31 -2.99 6.31
C ALA A 399 12.19 -3.89 5.77
N GLU A 400 11.01 -3.85 6.40
CA GLU A 400 9.82 -4.59 5.97
C GLU A 400 9.39 -4.21 4.55
N LEU A 401 9.27 -2.91 4.27
CA LEU A 401 8.88 -2.44 2.94
C LEU A 401 9.95 -2.73 1.89
N ARG A 402 11.24 -2.63 2.24
CA ARG A 402 12.32 -3.02 1.33
C ARG A 402 12.25 -4.51 0.99
N GLN A 403 12.03 -5.35 1.99
CA GLN A 403 11.90 -6.79 1.80
C GLN A 403 10.72 -7.11 0.88
N ALA A 404 9.52 -6.65 1.27
CA ALA A 404 8.28 -6.98 0.57
C ALA A 404 8.16 -6.36 -0.83
N LYS A 405 8.67 -5.14 -1.04
CA LYS A 405 8.47 -4.37 -2.29
C LYS A 405 9.65 -4.40 -3.25
N TYR A 406 10.75 -5.05 -2.89
CA TYR A 406 11.92 -5.14 -3.76
C TYR A 406 12.55 -6.53 -3.74
N VAL A 407 12.92 -7.06 -2.57
CA VAL A 407 13.63 -8.34 -2.48
C VAL A 407 12.70 -9.51 -2.83
N ASP A 408 11.55 -9.59 -2.18
CA ASP A 408 10.58 -10.69 -2.36
C ASP A 408 9.87 -10.65 -3.71
N LEU A 409 10.00 -9.55 -4.46
CA LEU A 409 9.48 -9.44 -5.83
C LEU A 409 10.35 -10.17 -6.85
N LEU A 410 11.67 -10.20 -6.67
CA LEU A 410 12.58 -10.76 -7.68
C LEU A 410 12.25 -12.21 -8.07
N PRO A 411 11.94 -13.13 -7.11
CA PRO A 411 11.55 -14.50 -7.46
C PRO A 411 10.27 -14.62 -8.30
N ALA A 412 9.38 -13.62 -8.28
CA ALA A 412 8.16 -13.61 -9.09
C ALA A 412 8.44 -13.34 -10.58
N TYR A 413 9.65 -12.86 -10.92
CA TYR A 413 10.05 -12.54 -12.29
C TYR A 413 11.28 -13.36 -12.69
N PRO A 414 11.11 -14.63 -13.13
CA PRO A 414 12.21 -15.56 -13.39
C PRO A 414 13.12 -15.14 -14.56
N ASN A 415 12.71 -14.15 -15.34
CA ASN A 415 13.46 -13.54 -16.44
C ASN A 415 14.22 -12.27 -16.03
N ILE A 416 14.28 -11.92 -14.75
CA ILE A 416 15.11 -10.84 -14.20
C ILE A 416 16.30 -11.44 -13.44
N ASP A 417 17.51 -11.22 -13.95
CA ASP A 417 18.74 -11.50 -13.23
C ASP A 417 19.16 -10.26 -12.44
N PHE A 418 19.03 -10.31 -11.10
CA PHE A 418 19.55 -9.24 -10.25
C PHE A 418 21.07 -9.38 -10.05
N ARG A 419 21.80 -8.27 -10.22
CA ARG A 419 23.26 -8.21 -10.03
C ARG A 419 23.62 -7.05 -9.12
N GLN A 420 24.36 -7.35 -8.05
CA GLN A 420 24.95 -6.34 -7.19
C GLN A 420 26.31 -5.93 -7.75
N GLY A 421 26.55 -4.64 -7.93
CA GLY A 421 27.84 -4.10 -8.37
C GLY A 421 27.73 -2.70 -8.96
N ARG A 422 28.87 -2.05 -9.20
CA ARG A 422 28.89 -0.75 -9.88
C ARG A 422 28.90 -0.99 -11.38
N ALA A 423 27.95 -0.38 -12.07
CA ALA A 423 27.82 -0.45 -13.52
C ALA A 423 28.63 0.65 -14.22
N ARG A 424 29.24 0.31 -15.36
CA ARG A 424 29.79 1.25 -16.34
C ARG A 424 29.27 0.87 -17.73
N LEU A 425 28.88 1.86 -18.53
CA LEU A 425 28.48 1.64 -19.91
C LEU A 425 29.70 1.32 -20.78
N VAL A 426 29.53 0.36 -21.69
CA VAL A 426 30.52 -0.01 -22.72
C VAL A 426 29.85 -0.05 -24.10
N GLU A 427 30.60 -0.40 -25.15
CA GLU A 427 30.12 -0.32 -26.55
C GLU A 427 28.96 -1.29 -26.84
N ASP A 428 28.97 -2.48 -26.27
CA ASP A 428 28.02 -3.57 -26.53
C ASP A 428 27.21 -4.02 -25.30
N GLY A 429 27.22 -3.22 -24.23
CA GLY A 429 26.47 -3.53 -23.02
C GLY A 429 26.88 -2.72 -21.79
N VAL A 430 26.91 -3.41 -20.65
CA VAL A 430 27.26 -2.85 -19.34
C VAL A 430 28.32 -3.73 -18.68
N GLU A 431 29.36 -3.13 -18.14
CA GLU A 431 30.32 -3.80 -17.27
C GLU A 431 29.91 -3.64 -15.80
N VAL A 432 29.91 -4.73 -15.04
CA VAL A 432 29.59 -4.74 -13.60
C VAL A 432 30.71 -5.45 -12.86
N ASP A 433 31.50 -4.69 -12.10
CA ASP A 433 32.66 -5.19 -11.35
C ASP A 433 33.59 -6.10 -12.20
N GLY A 434 33.88 -5.71 -13.45
CA GLY A 434 34.71 -6.48 -14.39
C GLY A 434 33.98 -7.54 -15.21
N MET A 435 32.70 -7.82 -14.93
CA MET A 435 31.88 -8.74 -15.70
C MET A 435 31.14 -7.98 -16.81
N HIS A 436 31.34 -8.39 -18.06
CA HIS A 436 30.61 -7.83 -19.18
C HIS A 436 29.21 -8.46 -19.32
N LEU A 437 28.17 -7.61 -19.41
CA LEU A 437 26.77 -7.98 -19.64
C LEU A 437 26.33 -7.43 -21.02
N PRO A 438 26.35 -8.25 -22.08
CA PRO A 438 25.95 -7.82 -23.42
C PRO A 438 24.47 -7.45 -23.46
N ALA A 439 24.13 -6.28 -24.02
CA ALA A 439 22.74 -5.82 -24.12
C ALA A 439 22.54 -4.79 -25.24
N SER A 440 21.43 -4.92 -25.97
CA SER A 440 21.07 -3.96 -27.03
C SER A 440 20.26 -2.77 -26.53
N LYS A 441 19.62 -2.90 -25.36
CA LYS A 441 18.84 -1.84 -24.71
C LYS A 441 19.30 -1.64 -23.28
N ILE A 442 19.50 -0.38 -22.89
CA ILE A 442 19.94 -0.02 -21.55
C ILE A 442 19.05 1.09 -21.02
N ILE A 443 18.60 0.96 -19.77
CA ILE A 443 17.89 2.01 -19.04
C ILE A 443 18.73 2.44 -17.84
N ILE A 444 19.16 3.70 -17.83
CA ILE A 444 19.92 4.29 -16.74
C ILE A 444 18.94 4.90 -15.73
N ALA A 445 18.97 4.37 -14.51
CA ALA A 445 18.06 4.69 -13.40
C ALA A 445 18.81 4.85 -12.07
N THR A 446 20.03 5.40 -12.11
CA THR A 446 20.97 5.51 -10.97
C THR A 446 20.58 6.54 -9.91
N GLY A 447 19.49 7.27 -10.13
CA GLY A 447 18.94 8.22 -9.18
C GLY A 447 19.82 9.44 -8.93
N ALA A 448 19.73 9.99 -7.72
CA ALA A 448 20.48 11.15 -7.28
C ALA A 448 20.88 11.05 -5.80
N ARG A 449 21.81 11.91 -5.37
CA ARG A 449 22.30 12.04 -3.99
C ARG A 449 22.14 13.48 -3.48
N PRO A 450 22.19 13.73 -2.16
CA PRO A 450 22.15 15.10 -1.63
C PRO A 450 23.24 15.98 -2.26
N ALA A 451 22.86 17.18 -2.71
CA ALA A 451 23.81 18.16 -3.25
C ALA A 451 24.51 18.89 -2.10
N ILE A 452 25.84 18.95 -2.17
CA ILE A 452 26.67 19.68 -1.21
C ILE A 452 27.04 21.05 -1.82
N PRO A 453 26.63 22.18 -1.22
CA PRO A 453 26.88 23.49 -1.77
C PRO A 453 28.34 23.88 -1.56
N ALA A 454 28.89 24.68 -2.48
CA ALA A 454 30.21 25.27 -2.32
C ALA A 454 30.17 26.43 -1.31
N ILE A 455 30.14 26.12 -0.02
CA ILE A 455 30.29 27.07 1.09
C ILE A 455 31.68 26.85 1.68
N SER A 456 32.50 27.91 1.71
CA SER A 456 33.87 27.82 2.23
C SER A 456 33.90 27.22 3.64
N GLY A 457 34.71 26.16 3.83
CA GLY A 457 34.89 25.49 5.12
C GLY A 457 33.89 24.36 5.42
N LEU A 458 32.88 24.13 4.57
CA LEU A 458 31.87 23.09 4.80
C LEU A 458 32.47 21.68 4.84
N GLU A 459 33.47 21.42 4.00
CA GLU A 459 34.26 20.18 3.96
C GLU A 459 34.95 19.81 5.29
N ALA A 460 35.23 20.80 6.14
CA ALA A 460 35.84 20.59 7.47
C ALA A 460 34.80 20.53 8.61
N VAL A 461 33.52 20.63 8.30
CA VAL A 461 32.42 20.65 9.27
C VAL A 461 31.67 19.31 9.24
N PRO A 462 31.40 18.69 10.39
CA PRO A 462 30.48 17.55 10.44
C PRO A 462 29.06 18.05 10.12
N TYR A 463 28.59 17.76 8.91
CA TYR A 463 27.25 18.13 8.46
C TYR A 463 26.35 16.92 8.29
N LEU A 464 25.05 17.15 8.47
CA LEU A 464 24.00 16.21 8.13
C LEU A 464 23.56 16.43 6.68
N THR A 465 23.13 15.34 6.07
CA THR A 465 22.29 15.35 4.86
C THR A 465 20.91 14.82 5.22
N SER A 466 19.96 14.82 4.28
CA SER A 466 18.66 14.17 4.53
C SER A 466 18.80 12.72 4.95
N THR A 467 19.81 12.00 4.46
CA THR A 467 20.08 10.61 4.84
C THR A 467 20.50 10.53 6.31
N THR A 468 21.58 11.20 6.69
CA THR A 468 22.13 11.08 8.05
C THR A 468 21.25 11.75 9.12
N ALA A 469 20.45 12.75 8.75
CA ALA A 469 19.50 13.37 9.67
C ALA A 469 18.37 12.40 10.08
N LEU A 470 17.90 11.54 9.19
CA LEU A 470 16.84 10.58 9.48
C LEU A 470 17.30 9.41 10.37
N ASP A 471 18.61 9.27 10.57
CA ASP A 471 19.23 8.21 11.39
C ASP A 471 19.76 8.74 12.73
N LEU A 472 19.54 10.02 13.05
CA LEU A 472 19.93 10.59 14.34
C LEU A 472 19.15 9.94 15.48
N GLU A 473 19.82 9.14 16.30
CA GLU A 473 19.22 8.55 17.51
C GLU A 473 19.14 9.52 18.69
N SER A 474 19.87 10.64 18.63
CA SER A 474 19.83 11.70 19.63
C SER A 474 19.53 13.05 18.97
N LEU A 475 18.65 13.82 19.60
CA LEU A 475 18.26 15.14 19.12
C LEU A 475 19.30 16.20 19.56
N PRO A 476 19.82 17.03 18.65
CA PRO A 476 20.67 18.16 19.01
C PRO A 476 19.85 19.25 19.74
N ARG A 477 20.49 20.14 20.50
CA ARG A 477 19.76 21.26 21.14
C ARG A 477 19.33 22.29 20.10
N SER A 478 20.14 22.46 19.05
CA SER A 478 19.84 23.36 17.93
C SER A 478 20.31 22.82 16.58
N LEU A 479 19.55 23.12 15.53
CA LEU A 479 19.82 22.67 14.16
C LEU A 479 19.72 23.85 13.18
N LEU A 480 20.80 24.09 12.44
CA LEU A 480 20.81 24.99 11.28
C LEU A 480 20.43 24.19 10.02
N VAL A 481 19.36 24.57 9.34
CA VAL A 481 18.95 23.96 8.06
C VAL A 481 19.34 24.90 6.92
N VAL A 482 20.24 24.46 6.05
CA VAL A 482 20.69 25.22 4.87
C VAL A 482 19.96 24.71 3.63
N GLY A 483 19.00 25.49 3.14
CA GLY A 483 18.18 25.17 1.98
C GLY A 483 16.68 25.25 2.27
N GLY A 484 15.96 26.09 1.53
CA GLY A 484 14.52 26.31 1.67
C GLY A 484 13.65 25.47 0.74
N GLY A 485 14.19 24.40 0.16
CA GLY A 485 13.41 23.45 -0.64
C GLY A 485 12.55 22.52 0.22
N TYR A 486 11.79 21.63 -0.43
CA TYR A 486 10.84 20.72 0.24
C TYR A 486 11.49 19.86 1.34
N VAL A 487 12.69 19.30 1.10
CA VAL A 487 13.44 18.53 2.11
C VAL A 487 13.77 19.37 3.34
N GLY A 488 14.24 20.61 3.12
CA GLY A 488 14.59 21.52 4.20
C GLY A 488 13.36 21.91 5.03
N ALA A 489 12.25 22.21 4.36
CA ALA A 489 11.00 22.58 5.02
C ALA A 489 10.42 21.42 5.87
N GLU A 490 10.34 20.22 5.30
CA GLU A 490 9.82 19.03 5.99
C GLU A 490 10.66 18.68 7.23
N LEU A 491 11.99 18.60 7.07
CA LEU A 491 12.88 18.21 8.17
C LEU A 491 13.00 19.31 9.23
N ALA A 492 12.97 20.59 8.84
CA ALA A 492 12.96 21.69 9.80
C ALA A 492 11.74 21.60 10.74
N GLN A 493 10.55 21.41 10.19
CA GLN A 493 9.34 21.31 11.01
C GLN A 493 9.32 20.04 11.86
N MET A 494 9.75 18.90 11.32
CA MET A 494 9.85 17.64 12.05
C MET A 494 10.76 17.78 13.29
N PHE A 495 11.98 18.30 13.12
CA PHE A 495 12.92 18.48 14.24
C PHE A 495 12.44 19.53 15.24
N ALA A 496 11.83 20.62 14.77
CA ALA A 496 11.26 21.63 15.67
C ALA A 496 10.14 21.07 16.54
N ARG A 497 9.25 20.26 15.96
CA ARG A 497 8.19 19.58 16.70
C ARG A 497 8.73 18.55 17.69
N ALA A 498 9.84 17.88 17.35
CA ALA A 498 10.56 16.99 18.26
C ALA A 498 11.30 17.72 19.40
N GLY A 499 11.31 19.06 19.41
CA GLY A 499 11.87 19.88 20.49
C GLY A 499 13.23 20.52 20.19
N VAL A 500 13.75 20.40 18.96
CA VAL A 500 15.01 21.02 18.55
C VAL A 500 14.79 22.51 18.23
N LYS A 501 15.72 23.39 18.66
CA LYS A 501 15.71 24.79 18.21
C LYS A 501 16.18 24.89 16.75
N VAL A 502 15.27 25.15 15.82
CA VAL A 502 15.60 25.15 14.38
C VAL A 502 15.74 26.57 13.83
N THR A 503 16.81 26.80 13.06
CA THR A 503 16.96 27.98 12.18
C THR A 503 17.11 27.50 10.75
N LEU A 504 16.19 27.89 9.86
CA LEU A 504 16.21 27.58 8.43
C LEU A 504 16.70 28.82 7.67
N VAL A 505 17.76 28.64 6.87
CA VAL A 505 18.30 29.68 6.00
C VAL A 505 18.08 29.33 4.53
N CYS A 506 17.68 30.32 3.73
CA CYS A 506 17.48 30.17 2.30
C CYS A 506 17.96 31.40 1.52
N ARG A 507 18.47 31.17 0.30
CA ARG A 507 19.02 32.23 -0.56
C ARG A 507 17.95 33.21 -1.06
N SER A 508 16.79 32.69 -1.42
CA SER A 508 15.63 33.46 -1.88
C SER A 508 14.56 33.46 -0.81
N HIS A 509 13.65 32.49 -0.85
CA HIS A 509 12.54 32.31 0.08
C HIS A 509 12.25 30.81 0.26
N LEU A 510 11.35 30.48 1.20
CA LEU A 510 10.89 29.12 1.46
C LEU A 510 10.03 28.61 0.29
N LEU A 511 10.26 27.36 -0.14
CA LEU A 511 9.59 26.70 -1.27
C LEU A 511 9.59 27.57 -2.55
N PRO A 512 10.76 27.87 -3.14
CA PRO A 512 10.87 28.83 -4.24
C PRO A 512 10.22 28.40 -5.56
N GLU A 513 9.81 27.14 -5.66
CA GLU A 513 9.08 26.60 -6.82
C GLU A 513 7.55 26.68 -6.66
N ALA A 514 7.05 26.95 -5.45
CA ALA A 514 5.63 27.10 -5.16
C ALA A 514 5.13 28.51 -5.48
N GLU A 515 3.81 28.72 -5.38
CA GLU A 515 3.21 30.07 -5.40
C GLU A 515 3.79 30.95 -4.26
N PRO A 516 4.12 32.22 -4.52
CA PRO A 516 4.79 33.08 -3.53
C PRO A 516 3.97 33.28 -2.26
N GLU A 517 2.64 33.35 -2.35
CA GLU A 517 1.74 33.42 -1.20
C GLU A 517 1.80 32.18 -0.31
N ILE A 518 2.08 30.99 -0.87
CA ILE A 518 2.25 29.75 -0.11
C ILE A 518 3.55 29.80 0.67
N GLY A 519 4.67 30.14 0.02
CA GLY A 519 5.98 30.25 0.69
C GLY A 519 5.96 31.30 1.81
N ALA A 520 5.29 32.43 1.59
CA ALA A 520 5.12 33.47 2.59
C ALA A 520 4.22 33.05 3.76
N ALA A 521 3.09 32.38 3.49
CA ALA A 521 2.19 31.89 4.52
C ALA A 521 2.83 30.81 5.38
N LEU A 522 3.48 29.82 4.75
CA LEU A 522 4.17 28.74 5.46
C LEU A 522 5.31 29.27 6.34
N SER A 523 6.08 30.25 5.87
CA SER A 523 7.12 30.90 6.69
C SER A 523 6.56 31.50 7.99
N ARG A 524 5.41 32.18 7.92
CA ARG A 524 4.74 32.71 9.12
C ARG A 524 4.28 31.60 10.06
N TYR A 525 3.76 30.49 9.53
CA TYR A 525 3.33 29.36 10.36
C TYR A 525 4.52 28.67 11.04
N PHE A 526 5.65 28.57 10.34
CA PHE A 526 6.91 28.09 10.90
C PHE A 526 7.40 28.98 12.06
N GLU A 527 7.36 30.30 11.89
CA GLU A 527 7.73 31.26 12.95
C GLU A 527 6.81 31.13 14.18
N VAL A 528 5.50 30.96 13.99
CA VAL A 528 4.55 30.71 15.10
C VAL A 528 4.86 29.40 15.83
N GLU A 529 5.38 28.39 15.12
CA GLU A 529 5.83 27.12 15.71
C GLU A 529 7.25 27.20 16.30
N GLY A 530 7.91 28.36 16.28
CA GLY A 530 9.22 28.61 16.87
C GLY A 530 10.42 28.30 15.96
N ILE A 531 10.18 28.12 14.66
CA ILE A 531 11.23 27.94 13.65
C ILE A 531 11.66 29.31 13.14
N SER A 532 12.95 29.64 13.27
CA SER A 532 13.49 30.89 12.70
C SER A 532 13.71 30.72 11.19
N VAL A 533 13.04 31.49 10.35
CA VAL A 533 13.18 31.46 8.89
C VAL A 533 13.93 32.70 8.41
N ILE A 534 15.13 32.53 7.86
CA ILE A 534 15.97 33.63 7.37
C ILE A 534 16.16 33.48 5.86
N ALA A 535 15.37 34.26 5.13
CA ALA A 535 15.38 34.37 3.67
C ALA A 535 16.37 35.43 3.16
N GLY A 536 16.69 35.39 1.86
CA GLY A 536 17.57 36.39 1.23
C GLY A 536 19.05 36.28 1.61
N VAL A 537 19.52 35.09 1.99
CA VAL A 537 20.84 34.91 2.62
C VAL A 537 21.93 34.52 1.61
N GLY A 538 23.03 35.28 1.57
CA GLY A 538 24.27 34.92 0.88
C GLY A 538 25.27 34.28 1.84
N TYR A 539 25.57 32.98 1.65
CA TYR A 539 26.51 32.23 2.49
C TYR A 539 27.96 32.64 2.23
N ARG A 540 28.76 32.84 3.29
CA ARG A 540 30.17 33.24 3.17
C ARG A 540 31.12 32.12 3.60
N GLU A 541 31.01 31.70 4.84
CA GLU A 541 31.94 30.77 5.47
C GLU A 541 31.20 29.98 6.55
N ILE A 542 31.46 28.68 6.63
CA ILE A 542 31.00 27.85 7.74
C ILE A 542 32.19 27.18 8.41
N ARG A 543 32.20 27.14 9.73
CA ARG A 543 33.30 26.57 10.51
C ARG A 543 32.78 25.80 11.72
N ASN A 544 33.56 24.80 12.15
CA ASN A 544 33.39 24.14 13.43
C ASN A 544 34.01 25.04 14.51
N ILE A 545 33.28 25.29 15.60
CA ILE A 545 33.69 26.14 16.73
C ILE A 545 33.92 25.35 18.03
N GLY A 546 34.15 24.04 17.93
CA GLY A 546 34.35 23.14 19.08
C GLY A 546 33.02 22.64 19.65
N GLU A 547 32.17 23.54 20.13
CA GLU A 547 30.83 23.23 20.68
C GLU A 547 29.69 23.45 19.66
N GLY A 548 29.95 23.21 18.37
CA GLY A 548 28.94 23.33 17.31
C GLY A 548 29.51 23.92 16.02
N ILE A 549 28.63 24.56 15.25
CA ILE A 549 28.94 25.17 13.96
C ILE A 549 28.57 26.65 13.96
N SER A 550 29.28 27.43 13.15
CA SER A 550 29.04 28.86 12.95
C SER A 550 29.03 29.17 11.47
N LEU A 551 27.90 29.67 10.96
CA LEU A 551 27.72 30.13 9.58
C LEU A 551 27.80 31.67 9.57
N LYS A 552 28.82 32.20 8.89
CA LYS A 552 28.83 33.60 8.47
C LYS A 552 28.04 33.76 7.18
N ALA A 553 27.14 34.73 7.17
CA ALA A 553 26.31 35.02 6.02
C ALA A 553 26.07 36.53 5.87
N THR A 554 25.53 36.90 4.72
CA THR A 554 25.14 38.26 4.37
C THR A 554 23.67 38.32 4.04
N ARG A 555 22.97 39.33 4.54
CA ARG A 555 21.57 39.62 4.19
C ARG A 555 21.41 41.13 4.08
N ASP A 556 20.81 41.60 2.98
CA ASP A 556 20.59 43.03 2.71
C ASP A 556 21.87 43.88 2.87
N GLY A 557 23.02 43.33 2.45
CA GLY A 557 24.32 43.97 2.55
C GLY A 557 24.94 44.01 3.96
N ARG A 558 24.31 43.37 4.96
CA ARG A 558 24.81 43.29 6.34
C ARG A 558 25.31 41.90 6.66
N ASP A 559 26.45 41.83 7.32
CA ASP A 559 27.01 40.58 7.83
C ASP A 559 26.22 40.09 9.05
N MET A 560 26.09 38.77 9.16
CA MET A 560 25.49 38.08 10.29
C MET A 560 26.16 36.74 10.54
N THR A 561 26.06 36.27 11.78
CA THR A 561 26.55 34.97 12.23
C THR A 561 25.40 34.17 12.80
N ILE A 562 25.30 32.91 12.41
CA ILE A 562 24.28 31.97 12.88
C ILE A 562 24.98 30.76 13.44
N GLU A 563 24.69 30.42 14.70
CA GLU A 563 25.31 29.30 15.41
C GLU A 563 24.28 28.23 15.74
N ALA A 564 24.70 26.97 15.69
CA ALA A 564 23.89 25.81 16.05
C ALA A 564 24.78 24.64 16.49
N ASP A 565 24.21 23.63 17.13
CA ASP A 565 24.95 22.42 17.50
C ASP A 565 25.30 21.60 16.26
N GLN A 566 24.36 21.47 15.32
CA GLN A 566 24.55 20.75 14.06
C GLN A 566 23.98 21.53 12.86
N VAL A 567 24.43 21.16 11.66
CA VAL A 567 23.93 21.72 10.39
C VAL A 567 23.41 20.62 9.48
N LEU A 568 22.22 20.83 8.91
CA LEU A 568 21.61 20.01 7.86
C LEU A 568 21.72 20.72 6.52
N ILE A 569 22.34 20.06 5.55
CA ILE A 569 22.45 20.51 4.16
C ILE A 569 21.30 19.92 3.34
N ALA A 570 20.39 20.78 2.88
CA ALA A 570 19.20 20.44 2.10
C ALA A 570 19.09 21.33 0.84
N THR A 571 20.21 21.54 0.14
CA THR A 571 20.31 22.50 -0.97
C THR A 571 19.94 21.95 -2.36
N GLY A 572 19.45 20.71 -2.43
CA GLY A 572 19.06 20.06 -3.67
C GLY A 572 19.64 18.66 -3.79
N ARG A 573 19.60 18.10 -5.00
CA ARG A 573 20.07 16.75 -5.31
C ARG A 573 20.92 16.76 -6.57
N THR A 574 21.99 15.97 -6.58
CA THR A 574 22.90 15.80 -7.71
C THR A 574 22.65 14.44 -8.36
N PRO A 575 22.35 14.37 -9.68
CA PRO A 575 22.26 13.12 -10.43
C PRO A 575 23.50 12.23 -10.27
N ASN A 576 23.32 10.92 -10.14
CA ASN A 576 24.42 9.97 -10.01
C ASN A 576 24.90 9.52 -11.38
N ILE A 577 25.80 10.30 -12.00
CA ILE A 577 26.30 10.06 -13.35
C ILE A 577 27.81 9.78 -13.41
N GLU A 578 28.53 10.05 -12.32
CA GLU A 578 29.97 9.90 -12.25
C GLU A 578 30.40 8.43 -12.38
N GLY A 579 31.40 8.18 -13.23
CA GLY A 579 31.94 6.83 -13.45
C GLY A 579 31.08 5.92 -14.34
N LEU A 580 29.93 6.39 -14.86
CA LEU A 580 29.08 5.59 -15.75
C LEU A 580 29.61 5.44 -17.18
N GLY A 581 30.64 6.20 -17.57
CA GLY A 581 31.17 6.18 -18.94
C GLY A 581 30.32 6.95 -19.96
N LEU A 582 29.56 7.98 -19.53
CA LEU A 582 28.66 8.73 -20.42
C LEU A 582 29.41 9.41 -21.59
N PRO A 583 30.53 10.15 -21.36
CA PRO A 583 31.26 10.79 -22.46
C PRO A 583 31.80 9.80 -23.49
N GLU A 584 32.37 8.69 -23.04
CA GLU A 584 32.90 7.62 -23.90
C GLU A 584 31.81 6.96 -24.73
N CYS A 585 30.58 6.97 -24.24
CA CYS A 585 29.40 6.47 -24.94
C CYS A 585 28.66 7.54 -25.75
N GLY A 586 29.15 8.77 -25.83
CA GLY A 586 28.47 9.86 -26.55
C GLY A 586 27.11 10.25 -25.96
N ILE A 587 26.91 10.06 -24.65
CA ILE A 587 25.67 10.43 -23.94
C ILE A 587 25.79 11.85 -23.39
N ALA A 588 24.95 12.76 -23.86
CA ALA A 588 24.94 14.15 -23.45
C ALA A 588 24.31 14.35 -22.06
N THR A 589 24.83 15.34 -21.33
CA THR A 589 24.24 15.84 -20.09
C THR A 589 23.45 17.12 -20.34
N ALA A 590 22.34 17.27 -19.62
CA ALA A 590 21.54 18.48 -19.61
C ALA A 590 22.24 19.61 -18.82
N PRO A 591 21.89 20.89 -19.02
CA PRO A 591 22.52 22.02 -18.32
C PRO A 591 22.49 21.94 -16.78
N LYS A 592 21.50 21.23 -16.21
CA LYS A 592 21.36 21.02 -14.76
C LYS A 592 22.14 19.79 -14.24
N GLY A 593 22.98 19.16 -15.07
CA GLY A 593 23.86 18.05 -14.70
C GLY A 593 23.24 16.65 -14.75
N GLY A 594 21.96 16.51 -15.16
CA GLY A 594 21.33 15.20 -15.41
C GLY A 594 21.61 14.66 -16.80
N ILE A 595 21.22 13.41 -17.07
CA ILE A 595 21.27 12.85 -18.44
C ILE A 595 20.22 13.54 -19.31
N ALA A 596 20.63 14.06 -20.46
CA ALA A 596 19.70 14.65 -21.43
C ALA A 596 18.84 13.56 -22.05
N VAL A 597 17.51 13.74 -21.98
CA VAL A 597 16.54 12.83 -22.58
C VAL A 597 15.46 13.59 -23.35
N ASP A 598 14.94 12.98 -24.40
CA ASP A 598 13.79 13.50 -25.13
C ASP A 598 12.44 13.11 -24.47
N GLU A 599 11.33 13.37 -25.16
CA GLU A 599 9.98 13.03 -24.70
C GLU A 599 9.72 11.52 -24.61
N HIS A 600 10.51 10.69 -25.28
CA HIS A 600 10.41 9.22 -25.27
C HIS A 600 11.37 8.57 -24.25
N MET A 601 12.03 9.37 -23.42
CA MET A 601 13.07 8.98 -22.45
C MET A 601 14.38 8.50 -23.08
N ARG A 602 14.62 8.79 -24.37
CA ARG A 602 15.85 8.40 -25.08
C ARG A 602 16.97 9.35 -24.76
N THR A 603 18.17 8.80 -24.59
CA THR A 603 19.41 9.59 -24.55
C THR A 603 19.89 9.92 -25.96
N THR A 604 21.01 10.63 -26.10
CA THR A 604 21.66 10.85 -27.40
C THR A 604 22.28 9.59 -28.02
N ARG A 605 22.44 8.50 -27.25
CA ARG A 605 22.89 7.21 -27.76
C ARG A 605 21.69 6.31 -28.07
N ALA A 606 21.61 5.82 -29.30
CA ALA A 606 20.57 4.89 -29.72
C ALA A 606 20.59 3.61 -28.85
N GLY A 607 19.40 3.14 -28.45
CA GLY A 607 19.25 1.99 -27.57
C GLY A 607 19.49 2.27 -26.08
N VAL A 608 19.92 3.48 -25.71
CA VAL A 608 20.10 3.88 -24.32
C VAL A 608 19.08 4.93 -23.91
N TYR A 609 18.42 4.68 -22.79
CA TYR A 609 17.37 5.50 -22.19
C TYR A 609 17.78 5.89 -20.77
N ALA A 610 17.15 6.93 -20.22
CA ALA A 610 17.34 7.28 -18.82
C ALA A 610 16.02 7.74 -18.18
N ALA A 611 15.80 7.36 -16.92
CA ALA A 611 14.56 7.66 -16.19
C ALA A 611 14.78 7.90 -14.70
N GLY A 612 13.92 8.70 -14.09
CA GLY A 612 14.00 9.10 -12.69
C GLY A 612 15.03 10.20 -12.43
N ASP A 613 15.43 10.36 -11.16
CA ASP A 613 16.23 11.51 -10.70
C ASP A 613 17.54 11.72 -11.46
N VAL A 614 18.10 10.69 -12.11
CA VAL A 614 19.33 10.78 -12.91
C VAL A 614 19.19 11.75 -14.10
N THR A 615 17.96 11.97 -14.58
CA THR A 615 17.65 12.93 -15.64
C THR A 615 17.64 14.37 -15.12
N GLY A 616 17.57 14.58 -13.80
CA GLY A 616 17.48 15.89 -13.17
C GLY A 616 16.11 16.58 -13.30
N ARG A 617 15.07 15.86 -13.75
CA ARG A 617 13.69 16.36 -13.86
C ARG A 617 12.74 15.56 -12.96
N ASP A 618 11.63 16.17 -12.57
CA ASP A 618 10.47 15.51 -11.92
C ASP A 618 10.87 14.47 -10.86
N GLN A 619 11.67 14.89 -9.86
CA GLN A 619 12.33 14.02 -8.87
C GLN A 619 11.36 13.46 -7.81
N PHE A 620 10.34 12.74 -8.27
CA PHE A 620 9.32 12.08 -7.48
C PHE A 620 9.29 10.58 -7.82
N VAL A 621 9.10 9.74 -6.80
CA VAL A 621 9.13 8.28 -6.98
C VAL A 621 8.13 7.76 -8.02
N TYR A 622 6.91 8.33 -8.05
CA TYR A 622 5.88 7.95 -9.01
C TYR A 622 6.23 8.40 -10.44
N MET A 623 6.93 9.52 -10.61
CA MET A 623 7.41 9.98 -11.91
C MET A 623 8.62 9.19 -12.40
N ALA A 624 9.50 8.78 -11.47
CA ALA A 624 10.63 7.91 -11.76
C ALA A 624 10.14 6.54 -12.27
N ALA A 625 9.16 5.93 -11.59
CA ALA A 625 8.53 4.69 -12.03
C ALA A 625 7.78 4.87 -13.36
N TYR A 626 6.96 5.93 -13.50
CA TYR A 626 6.24 6.22 -14.74
C TYR A 626 7.17 6.37 -15.94
N GLY A 627 8.21 7.21 -15.83
CA GLY A 627 9.19 7.41 -16.89
C GLY A 627 9.95 6.13 -17.25
N ALA A 628 10.32 5.33 -16.25
CA ALA A 628 11.03 4.07 -16.48
C ALA A 628 10.16 3.02 -17.17
N ARG A 629 8.86 2.93 -16.82
CA ARG A 629 7.89 2.10 -17.53
C ARG A 629 7.78 2.51 -19.00
N LEU A 630 7.67 3.80 -19.29
CA LEU A 630 7.63 4.31 -20.66
C LEU A 630 8.92 3.98 -21.42
N ALA A 631 10.08 4.21 -20.79
CA ALA A 631 11.39 3.90 -21.36
C ALA A 631 11.52 2.41 -21.71
N ALA A 632 11.09 1.50 -20.84
CA ALA A 632 11.09 0.06 -21.09
C ALA A 632 10.21 -0.34 -22.28
N ILE A 633 8.99 0.20 -22.35
CA ILE A 633 8.10 -0.07 -23.48
C ILE A 633 8.68 0.50 -24.77
N ASN A 634 9.19 1.73 -24.75
CA ASN A 634 9.79 2.39 -25.91
C ASN A 634 11.02 1.62 -26.42
N ALA A 635 11.92 1.23 -25.52
CA ALA A 635 13.10 0.43 -25.82
C ALA A 635 12.77 -0.89 -26.54
N LEU A 636 11.68 -1.55 -26.15
CA LEU A 636 11.30 -2.86 -26.67
C LEU A 636 10.29 -2.81 -27.83
N ARG A 637 9.51 -1.73 -27.96
CA ARG A 637 8.35 -1.65 -28.87
C ARG A 637 8.38 -0.43 -29.82
N GLY A 638 9.51 0.27 -29.92
CA GLY A 638 9.75 1.25 -30.99
C GLY A 638 9.28 2.67 -30.69
N ASP A 639 9.59 3.17 -29.49
CA ASP A 639 9.56 4.62 -29.15
C ASP A 639 8.24 5.36 -29.42
N ARG A 640 7.09 4.72 -29.14
CA ARG A 640 5.77 5.29 -29.46
C ARG A 640 5.14 6.11 -28.34
N LEU A 641 5.58 5.92 -27.11
CA LEU A 641 4.98 6.57 -25.94
C LEU A 641 5.76 7.83 -25.58
N SER A 642 5.05 8.93 -25.34
CA SER A 642 5.64 10.19 -24.88
C SER A 642 5.37 10.39 -23.40
N TYR A 643 6.36 10.91 -22.69
CA TYR A 643 6.25 11.27 -21.28
C TYR A 643 5.47 12.57 -21.12
N ASP A 644 4.48 12.53 -20.24
CA ASP A 644 3.60 13.67 -19.93
C ASP A 644 3.55 13.91 -18.42
N SER A 645 4.04 15.06 -17.99
CA SER A 645 4.01 15.53 -16.59
C SER A 645 3.09 16.74 -16.37
N ARG A 646 2.24 17.12 -17.33
CA ARG A 646 1.36 18.29 -17.20
C ARG A 646 0.41 18.21 -16.00
N ALA A 647 -0.04 17.00 -15.66
CA ALA A 647 -0.88 16.72 -14.50
C ALA A 647 -0.11 15.95 -13.41
N MET A 648 1.17 16.28 -13.20
CA MET A 648 1.97 15.74 -12.12
C MET A 648 1.63 16.46 -10.81
N PRO A 649 1.06 15.78 -9.79
CA PRO A 649 0.96 16.37 -8.46
C PRO A 649 2.34 16.45 -7.81
N ALA A 650 2.56 17.45 -6.96
CA ALA A 650 3.73 17.60 -6.12
C ALA A 650 3.29 17.98 -4.70
N ILE A 651 3.85 17.32 -3.69
CA ILE A 651 3.44 17.45 -2.29
C ILE A 651 4.67 17.69 -1.41
N VAL A 652 4.57 18.67 -0.52
CA VAL A 652 5.49 18.91 0.60
C VAL A 652 4.72 18.60 1.89
N PHE A 653 5.21 17.62 2.65
CA PHE A 653 4.54 17.10 3.85
C PHE A 653 4.85 17.93 5.10
N THR A 654 4.79 19.26 4.96
CA THR A 654 4.68 20.18 6.11
C THR A 654 3.25 20.17 6.64
N ASP A 655 3.01 20.88 7.74
CA ASP A 655 1.68 21.19 8.23
C ASP A 655 1.51 22.71 8.44
N PRO A 656 0.63 23.38 7.67
CA PRO A 656 -0.24 22.81 6.63
C PRO A 656 0.55 22.20 5.46
N GLN A 657 -0.02 21.18 4.80
CA GLN A 657 0.61 20.52 3.65
C GLN A 657 0.55 21.45 2.45
N VAL A 658 1.63 21.51 1.67
CA VAL A 658 1.64 22.17 0.37
C VAL A 658 1.44 21.11 -0.70
N ALA A 659 0.42 21.27 -1.53
CA ALA A 659 0.15 20.39 -2.65
C ALA A 659 -0.11 21.22 -3.91
N SER A 660 0.43 20.79 -5.05
CA SER A 660 0.29 21.52 -6.31
C SER A 660 0.17 20.56 -7.48
N VAL A 661 -0.47 21.00 -8.56
CA VAL A 661 -0.49 20.31 -9.84
C VAL A 661 -0.65 21.33 -10.96
N GLY A 662 0.02 21.09 -12.09
CA GLY A 662 -0.01 22.01 -13.23
C GLY A 662 0.84 23.26 -13.03
N LEU A 663 0.44 24.36 -13.66
CA LEU A 663 1.24 25.59 -13.75
C LEU A 663 0.98 26.52 -12.56
N THR A 664 2.03 27.17 -12.07
CA THR A 664 1.89 28.40 -11.27
C THR A 664 1.37 29.54 -12.13
N GLU A 665 0.82 30.58 -11.51
CA GLU A 665 0.40 31.78 -12.22
C GLU A 665 1.53 32.35 -13.07
N LYS A 666 2.73 32.48 -12.48
CA LYS A 666 3.90 32.99 -13.21
C LYS A 666 4.26 32.08 -14.39
N ALA A 667 4.32 30.77 -14.18
CA ALA A 667 4.67 29.81 -15.24
C ALA A 667 3.62 29.81 -16.38
N ALA A 668 2.33 29.95 -16.06
CA ALA A 668 1.27 30.05 -17.05
C ALA A 668 1.38 31.33 -17.88
N ARG A 669 1.69 32.47 -17.25
CA ARG A 669 1.93 33.74 -17.95
C ARG A 669 3.18 33.67 -18.84
N ASP A 670 4.29 33.13 -18.31
CA ASP A 670 5.53 32.94 -19.07
C ASP A 670 5.33 32.00 -20.27
N ALA A 671 4.43 31.02 -20.16
CA ALA A 671 4.05 30.11 -21.24
C ALA A 671 3.04 30.72 -22.24
N GLY A 672 2.62 31.98 -22.06
CA GLY A 672 1.76 32.72 -23.00
C GLY A 672 0.26 32.46 -22.87
N TYR A 673 -0.20 31.88 -21.75
CA TYR A 673 -1.64 31.76 -21.47
C TYR A 673 -2.27 33.11 -21.11
N ASP A 674 -3.55 33.26 -21.43
CA ASP A 674 -4.36 34.33 -20.86
C ASP A 674 -4.86 33.87 -19.49
N VAL A 675 -4.21 34.33 -18.42
CA VAL A 675 -4.36 33.72 -17.09
C VAL A 675 -5.39 34.45 -16.25
N ARG A 676 -6.38 33.70 -15.75
CA ARG A 676 -7.19 34.07 -14.59
C ARG A 676 -6.76 33.26 -13.37
N VAL A 677 -6.85 33.88 -12.20
CA VAL A 677 -6.57 33.25 -10.91
C VAL A 677 -7.71 33.48 -9.94
N ALA A 678 -7.93 32.51 -9.07
CA ALA A 678 -8.86 32.62 -7.96
C ALA A 678 -8.21 32.06 -6.71
N THR A 679 -8.25 32.82 -5.61
CA THR A 679 -7.63 32.46 -4.34
C THR A 679 -8.64 32.62 -3.21
N ILE A 680 -8.76 31.60 -2.36
CA ILE A 680 -9.55 31.67 -1.13
C ILE A 680 -8.70 31.25 0.06
N GLY A 681 -8.99 31.81 1.23
CA GLY A 681 -8.41 31.36 2.49
C GLY A 681 -9.18 30.17 3.07
N LEU A 682 -8.54 29.43 3.98
CA LEU A 682 -9.20 28.35 4.72
C LEU A 682 -10.25 28.86 5.71
N ASP A 683 -10.27 30.15 6.01
CA ASP A 683 -11.35 30.82 6.73
C ASP A 683 -12.70 30.80 5.98
N GLN A 684 -12.69 30.47 4.69
CA GLN A 684 -13.89 30.28 3.87
C GLN A 684 -14.24 28.79 3.67
N VAL A 685 -13.42 27.85 4.18
CA VAL A 685 -13.64 26.41 4.01
C VAL A 685 -14.31 25.85 5.27
N PRO A 686 -15.56 25.35 5.19
CA PRO A 686 -16.32 24.87 6.35
C PRO A 686 -15.59 23.83 7.20
N ARG A 687 -14.85 22.91 6.56
CA ARG A 687 -14.06 21.90 7.27
C ARG A 687 -12.98 22.54 8.16
N ALA A 688 -12.29 23.56 7.65
CA ALA A 688 -11.22 24.24 8.37
C ALA A 688 -11.77 25.07 9.54
N LEU A 689 -12.94 25.71 9.34
CA LEU A 689 -13.68 26.38 10.41
C LEU A 689 -14.08 25.41 11.53
N ALA A 690 -14.63 24.25 11.18
CA ALA A 690 -14.99 23.21 12.15
C ALA A 690 -13.76 22.68 12.90
N ALA A 691 -12.63 22.55 12.21
CA ALA A 691 -11.35 22.15 12.80
C ALA A 691 -10.68 23.26 13.65
N ARG A 692 -11.20 24.50 13.58
CA ARG A 692 -10.56 25.70 14.17
C ARG A 692 -9.11 25.88 13.72
N ASP A 693 -8.83 25.48 12.49
CA ASP A 693 -7.54 25.60 11.84
C ASP A 693 -7.72 26.21 10.46
N THR A 694 -7.67 27.53 10.40
CA THR A 694 -7.85 28.28 9.15
C THR A 694 -6.51 28.66 8.51
N ARG A 695 -5.42 27.97 8.89
CA ARG A 695 -4.09 28.20 8.30
C ARG A 695 -4.05 27.67 6.88
N GLY A 696 -3.96 28.56 5.90
CA GLY A 696 -3.63 28.20 4.52
C GLY A 696 -4.58 28.80 3.48
N LEU A 697 -4.49 28.29 2.25
CA LEU A 697 -5.22 28.80 1.09
C LEU A 697 -5.41 27.73 0.00
N PHE A 698 -6.37 28.00 -0.88
CA PHE A 698 -6.48 27.37 -2.20
C PHE A 698 -6.28 28.43 -3.27
N LYS A 699 -5.48 28.14 -4.29
CA LYS A 699 -5.32 28.95 -5.50
C LYS A 699 -5.54 28.10 -6.75
N LEU A 700 -6.41 28.55 -7.63
CA LEU A 700 -6.63 27.95 -8.95
C LEU A 700 -6.13 28.88 -10.05
N VAL A 701 -5.59 28.29 -11.10
CA VAL A 701 -5.08 28.95 -12.30
C VAL A 701 -5.82 28.40 -13.51
N SER A 702 -6.49 29.26 -14.27
CA SER A 702 -7.24 28.86 -15.47
C SER A 702 -6.85 29.68 -16.70
N ASP A 703 -7.00 29.07 -17.87
CA ASP A 703 -6.90 29.76 -19.16
C ASP A 703 -8.22 30.47 -19.46
N ALA A 704 -8.20 31.81 -19.54
CA ALA A 704 -9.36 32.64 -19.80
C ALA A 704 -10.01 32.34 -21.16
N ARG A 705 -9.24 31.86 -22.13
CA ARG A 705 -9.74 31.58 -23.48
C ARG A 705 -10.58 30.31 -23.55
N THR A 706 -10.23 29.31 -22.74
CA THR A 706 -10.83 27.97 -22.82
C THR A 706 -11.56 27.55 -21.54
N ASP A 707 -11.51 28.38 -20.49
CA ASP A 707 -11.96 28.08 -19.13
C ASP A 707 -11.28 26.85 -18.49
N ARG A 708 -10.27 26.26 -19.13
CA ARG A 708 -9.60 25.06 -18.63
C ARG A 708 -8.83 25.36 -17.35
N LEU A 709 -8.95 24.46 -16.37
CA LEU A 709 -8.06 24.45 -15.22
C LEU A 709 -6.68 24.00 -15.70
N ILE A 710 -5.67 24.84 -15.46
CA ILE A 710 -4.28 24.58 -15.88
C ILE A 710 -3.31 24.53 -14.70
N GLY A 711 -3.76 24.92 -13.50
CA GLY A 711 -3.00 24.79 -12.27
C GLY A 711 -3.88 24.85 -11.03
N ALA A 712 -3.48 24.12 -9.98
CA ALA A 712 -4.10 24.19 -8.67
C ALA A 712 -3.01 24.08 -7.59
N HIS A 713 -3.11 24.92 -6.56
CA HIS A 713 -2.13 25.03 -5.48
C HIS A 713 -2.88 25.13 -4.15
N ILE A 714 -2.52 24.27 -3.20
CA ILE A 714 -3.19 24.09 -1.93
C ILE A 714 -2.15 24.21 -0.83
N LEU A 715 -2.43 25.03 0.17
CA LEU A 715 -1.79 25.01 1.48
C LEU A 715 -2.88 24.70 2.50
N ALA A 716 -2.96 23.46 2.98
CA ALA A 716 -4.04 23.04 3.88
C ALA A 716 -3.68 21.76 4.65
N PRO A 717 -4.22 21.53 5.86
CA PRO A 717 -4.31 20.18 6.43
C PRO A 717 -5.07 19.29 5.43
N GLU A 718 -4.60 18.06 5.17
CA GLU A 718 -5.20 17.14 4.18
C GLU A 718 -5.17 17.66 2.71
N GLY A 719 -4.35 18.69 2.44
CA GLY A 719 -4.15 19.22 1.08
C GLY A 719 -3.52 18.20 0.13
N ALA A 720 -2.69 17.28 0.67
CA ALA A 720 -2.03 16.22 -0.09
C ALA A 720 -3.00 15.27 -0.79
N ASP A 721 -4.14 14.96 -0.16
CA ASP A 721 -5.17 14.11 -0.76
C ASP A 721 -6.10 14.92 -1.67
N SER A 722 -6.44 16.14 -1.24
CA SER A 722 -7.36 17.03 -1.97
C SER A 722 -6.85 17.39 -3.37
N ILE A 723 -5.53 17.51 -3.56
CA ILE A 723 -4.94 17.86 -4.87
C ILE A 723 -5.26 16.84 -5.96
N GLN A 724 -5.53 15.58 -5.60
CA GLN A 724 -5.74 14.52 -6.58
C GLN A 724 -7.00 14.75 -7.45
N THR A 725 -8.02 15.43 -6.92
CA THR A 725 -9.17 15.86 -7.71
C THR A 725 -8.76 16.86 -8.79
N ALA A 726 -7.93 17.84 -8.46
CA ALA A 726 -7.40 18.79 -9.44
C ALA A 726 -6.48 18.10 -10.46
N THR A 727 -5.68 17.11 -10.03
CA THR A 727 -4.86 16.29 -10.92
C THR A 727 -5.69 15.61 -12.00
N LEU A 728 -6.80 14.99 -11.62
CA LEU A 728 -7.71 14.36 -12.58
C LEU A 728 -8.38 15.38 -13.50
N ALA A 729 -8.79 16.53 -12.95
CA ALA A 729 -9.40 17.60 -13.72
C ALA A 729 -8.46 18.14 -14.82
N ILE A 730 -7.21 18.47 -14.47
CA ILE A 730 -6.20 18.94 -15.42
C ILE A 730 -5.87 17.85 -16.45
N ARG A 731 -5.71 16.59 -16.01
CA ARG A 731 -5.45 15.45 -16.92
C ARG A 731 -6.56 15.25 -17.95
N GLN A 732 -7.82 15.46 -17.57
CA GLN A 732 -8.97 15.33 -18.47
C GLN A 732 -9.29 16.63 -19.23
N GLY A 733 -8.59 17.74 -18.94
CA GLY A 733 -8.82 19.04 -19.55
C GLY A 733 -10.16 19.67 -19.15
N LEU A 734 -10.61 19.43 -17.92
CA LEU A 734 -11.85 20.00 -17.38
C LEU A 734 -11.73 21.51 -17.18
N THR A 735 -12.87 22.17 -17.25
CA THR A 735 -13.05 23.61 -17.07
C THR A 735 -13.29 23.98 -15.61
N VAL A 736 -13.18 25.27 -15.28
CA VAL A 736 -13.58 25.80 -13.96
C VAL A 736 -15.08 25.56 -13.75
N ALA A 737 -15.90 25.74 -14.80
CA ALA A 737 -17.33 25.43 -14.76
C ALA A 737 -17.62 23.96 -14.38
N ASP A 738 -16.87 23.01 -14.94
CA ASP A 738 -17.03 21.58 -14.60
C ASP A 738 -16.78 21.32 -13.10
N LEU A 739 -15.81 22.02 -12.49
CA LEU A 739 -15.56 21.92 -11.04
C LEU A 739 -16.71 22.51 -10.22
N VAL A 740 -17.28 23.64 -10.66
CA VAL A 740 -18.43 24.29 -9.99
C VAL A 740 -19.66 23.38 -10.01
N ASP A 741 -19.95 22.79 -11.16
CA ASP A 741 -21.13 21.94 -11.38
C ASP A 741 -21.02 20.58 -10.69
N THR A 742 -19.80 20.15 -10.36
CA THR A 742 -19.56 18.92 -9.62
C THR A 742 -20.03 19.04 -8.16
N ILE A 743 -20.67 18.00 -7.63
CA ILE A 743 -21.05 17.91 -6.23
C ILE A 743 -19.81 17.51 -5.42
N PHE A 744 -19.43 18.36 -4.46
CA PHE A 744 -18.39 18.07 -3.47
C PHE A 744 -19.04 17.78 -2.12
N PRO A 745 -18.58 16.79 -1.35
CA PRO A 745 -19.07 16.56 -0.01
C PRO A 745 -18.81 17.77 0.89
N TYR A 746 -19.86 18.30 1.53
CA TYR A 746 -19.77 19.39 2.49
C TYR A 746 -18.88 19.01 3.69
N LEU A 747 -18.19 19.99 4.27
CA LEU A 747 -17.28 19.77 5.41
C LEU A 747 -16.13 18.82 5.08
N THR A 748 -15.60 18.90 3.85
CA THR A 748 -14.33 18.26 3.49
C THR A 748 -13.32 19.29 3.02
N THR A 749 -12.03 19.00 3.20
CA THR A 749 -10.96 19.90 2.72
C THR A 749 -11.03 20.08 1.20
N VAL A 750 -11.37 19.01 0.47
CA VAL A 750 -11.46 19.01 -1.00
C VAL A 750 -12.57 19.93 -1.54
N GLU A 751 -13.60 20.26 -0.73
CA GLU A 751 -14.61 21.28 -1.04
C GLU A 751 -13.97 22.66 -1.33
N GLY A 752 -12.79 22.94 -0.76
CA GLY A 752 -12.03 24.15 -1.04
C GLY A 752 -11.71 24.36 -2.52
N LEU A 753 -11.56 23.27 -3.31
CA LEU A 753 -11.40 23.38 -4.77
C LEU A 753 -12.65 23.95 -5.44
N LYS A 754 -13.84 23.51 -5.03
CA LYS A 754 -15.11 24.02 -5.56
C LYS A 754 -15.33 25.47 -5.16
N LEU A 755 -15.08 25.82 -3.91
CA LEU A 755 -15.21 27.20 -3.42
C LEU A 755 -14.24 28.15 -4.13
N ALA A 756 -13.01 27.70 -4.40
CA ALA A 756 -12.05 28.46 -5.20
C ALA A 756 -12.49 28.58 -6.67
N ALA A 757 -13.13 27.56 -7.23
CA ALA A 757 -13.70 27.63 -8.58
C ALA A 757 -14.88 28.62 -8.67
N LEU A 758 -15.74 28.64 -7.66
CA LEU A 758 -16.85 29.61 -7.55
C LEU A 758 -16.36 31.06 -7.46
N SER A 759 -15.21 31.29 -6.81
CA SER A 759 -14.69 32.64 -6.61
C SER A 759 -14.14 33.32 -7.87
N PHE A 760 -14.09 32.62 -9.01
CA PHE A 760 -13.88 33.26 -10.32
C PHE A 760 -15.04 34.16 -10.75
N THR A 761 -16.26 33.93 -10.25
CA THR A 761 -17.46 34.66 -10.69
C THR A 761 -18.32 35.22 -9.55
N LYS A 762 -18.20 34.69 -8.33
CA LYS A 762 -19.02 35.05 -7.18
C LYS A 762 -18.17 35.38 -5.96
N GLU A 763 -18.70 36.20 -5.06
CA GLU A 763 -18.10 36.38 -3.74
C GLU A 763 -18.54 35.22 -2.82
N VAL A 764 -17.60 34.41 -2.37
CA VAL A 764 -17.88 33.20 -1.55
C VAL A 764 -18.60 33.54 -0.25
N SER A 765 -18.29 34.68 0.36
CA SER A 765 -18.96 35.17 1.59
C SER A 765 -20.45 35.48 1.43
N LYS A 766 -20.94 35.58 0.18
CA LYS A 766 -22.35 35.84 -0.15
C LYS A 766 -23.11 34.58 -0.58
N LEU A 767 -22.47 33.41 -0.56
CA LEU A 767 -23.08 32.13 -0.88
C LEU A 767 -23.76 31.52 0.36
N SER A 768 -24.94 30.91 0.18
CA SER A 768 -25.52 30.04 1.21
C SER A 768 -24.85 28.66 1.19
N CYS A 769 -25.07 27.86 2.23
CA CYS A 769 -24.44 26.53 2.35
C CYS A 769 -24.65 25.69 1.09
N CYS A 770 -23.54 25.23 0.50
CA CYS A 770 -23.49 24.44 -0.73
C CYS A 770 -24.09 25.09 -1.99
N ALA A 771 -24.40 26.39 -1.96
CA ALA A 771 -24.93 27.08 -3.14
C ALA A 771 -23.86 27.22 -4.23
N THR A 772 -24.27 26.93 -5.46
CA THR A 772 -23.45 27.09 -6.67
C THR A 772 -23.63 28.44 -7.33
#